data_AF-A0A2H9KYP6-F1
#
_entry.id   AF-A0A2H9KYP6-F1
#
_cell.length_a   1.000
_cell.length_b   1.000
_cell.length_c   1.000
_cell.angle_alpha   90.00
_cell.angle_beta   90.00
_cell.angle_gamma   90.00
#
_symmetry.space_group_name_H-M   'P 1'
#
loop_
_entity.id
_entity.type
_entity.pdbx_description
1 polymer ?
#
loop_
_entity_poly.entity_id
_entity_poly.type
_entity_poly.pdbx_seq_one_letter_code
_entity_poly.pdbx_strand_id
1 'polypeptide(L)'
;MLNSITLENWRSHSKTKIEFSEGTNVFLGQMGSGKSSVVDALCFALYGTYPKLRGKEAKLEDVKNFRHKQKQASVEVQWSSPAESNGKLRQYKIRRELSPPNAWLYEDEKLLCKGARQASEQASQILQISYELFSRAAYSEQNGIDYWFNLNPGARKAELDKLLGLDRFESARSGAVKEINRLKERASLFQKDADLQKLQKLQQEAKERGDRVQAQKKIAQEAGKSLEEALKKAQEAQTLHDKAKIKCSQLSKLSVELNLLKGKTSALEKNTQECASLPDLQKLSQEEGEARVRAIFIEKTLKSLQAEEGALSQSIGKLKEQEASAKNSQEKRKKLQAELISLLNGVSAEKIKEQIKNMQAQAQEMAENHAMLEVQRKSALNAIKALEGGSHTGCACPVCESPLDEKKKKELYEKNSSLSLSIGKEIEQSKKLAGKKQGEISNLSTILEKASRIDAGLQALPSAQNLPQISEQLRTLRKMQEEFAKKRENCAKEAKKLSDSISQLQISLQKHAQLKKWNAELSQCKARMAQLQEMEINLSPCKLEFENASARLSAALSQKASLEEQCRGAAAILESMQSSLEIAKESLAQAQKKRDEMQLLLQEADSLEKFRQVVIATQSQLRETLISDINSALARLWPMLYPYNDWSGAKIVAGQKDYSLQVFQGEYLDLQSHASGGERACMGLCLRAALSIILTPQLGWLILDEPTHNLDSQAVQALGRALSEKMPHIISQVIVITHEPRLLESAPARVFEFSRDKEKGEDTQVFAAD
;
A
#
# COMPACT_ATOMS: atom_id res chain seq x y z
N MET A 1 -13.88 -10.82 92.51
CA MET A 1 -12.96 -10.99 93.67
C MET A 1 -11.74 -11.80 93.23
N LEU A 2 -10.52 -11.45 93.61
CA LEU A 2 -9.35 -12.34 93.50
C LEU A 2 -9.43 -13.40 94.60
N ASN A 3 -9.20 -14.66 94.24
CA ASN A 3 -9.25 -15.79 95.17
C ASN A 3 -7.84 -16.21 95.59
N SER A 4 -6.93 -16.39 94.62
CA SER A 4 -5.52 -16.72 94.91
C SER A 4 -4.57 -16.34 93.79
N ILE A 5 -3.29 -16.20 94.15
CA ILE A 5 -2.16 -16.13 93.21
C ILE A 5 -1.09 -17.14 93.62
N THR A 6 -0.58 -17.89 92.65
CA THR A 6 0.54 -18.83 92.81
C THR A 6 1.69 -18.41 91.89
N LEU A 7 2.89 -18.32 92.46
CA LEU A 7 4.12 -17.91 91.82
C LEU A 7 5.14 -19.06 91.91
N GLU A 8 5.67 -19.50 90.77
CA GLU A 8 6.79 -20.46 90.74
C GLU A 8 7.96 -19.85 89.95
N ASN A 9 9.14 -19.80 90.58
CA ASN A 9 10.37 -19.22 90.04
C ASN A 9 10.21 -17.79 89.45
N TRP A 10 9.43 -16.94 90.10
CA TRP A 10 9.18 -15.54 89.72
C TRP A 10 10.01 -14.57 90.59
N ARG A 11 11.02 -13.91 90.00
CA ARG A 11 11.96 -12.98 90.67
C ARG A 11 12.58 -13.49 91.98
N SER A 12 12.09 -13.10 93.15
CA SER A 12 12.59 -13.61 94.44
C SER A 12 11.75 -14.76 95.01
N HIS A 13 10.63 -15.11 94.38
CA HIS A 13 9.76 -16.21 94.78
C HIS A 13 10.23 -17.50 94.09
N SER A 14 10.59 -18.53 94.84
CA SER A 14 10.81 -19.88 94.29
C SER A 14 9.49 -20.65 94.21
N LYS A 15 8.71 -20.66 95.29
CA LYS A 15 7.30 -21.06 95.31
C LYS A 15 6.53 -20.26 96.36
N THR A 16 5.53 -19.50 95.94
CA THR A 16 4.68 -18.70 96.84
C THR A 16 3.22 -18.85 96.42
N LYS A 17 2.32 -19.16 97.37
CA LYS A 17 0.87 -19.13 97.18
C LYS A 17 0.28 -18.13 98.17
N ILE A 18 -0.55 -17.22 97.69
CA ILE A 18 -1.29 -16.25 98.51
C ILE A 18 -2.77 -16.45 98.19
N GLU A 19 -3.60 -16.57 99.23
CA GLU A 19 -5.05 -16.71 99.13
C GLU A 19 -5.68 -15.44 99.69
N PHE A 20 -6.44 -14.72 98.88
CA PHE A 20 -7.00 -13.43 99.27
C PHE A 20 -8.37 -13.60 99.94
N SER A 21 -8.70 -12.71 100.87
CA SER A 21 -10.05 -12.57 101.44
C SER A 21 -10.77 -11.36 100.85
N GLU A 22 -12.07 -11.23 101.11
CA GLU A 22 -12.79 -9.96 100.91
C GLU A 22 -12.27 -8.89 101.89
N GLY A 23 -12.56 -7.62 101.59
CA GLY A 23 -12.03 -6.49 102.34
C GLY A 23 -10.53 -6.29 102.12
N THR A 24 -9.82 -5.86 103.17
CA THR A 24 -8.42 -5.42 103.06
C THR A 24 -7.43 -6.56 103.29
N ASN A 25 -6.50 -6.70 102.36
CA ASN A 25 -5.38 -7.64 102.36
C ASN A 25 -4.08 -6.81 102.39
N VAL A 26 -3.23 -6.97 103.41
CA VAL A 26 -2.01 -6.15 103.57
C VAL A 26 -0.77 -7.00 103.34
N PHE A 27 0.11 -6.56 102.44
CA PHE A 27 1.44 -7.13 102.23
C PHE A 27 2.46 -6.29 103.02
N LEU A 28 2.88 -6.77 104.18
CA LEU A 28 3.88 -6.14 105.05
C LEU A 28 5.28 -6.69 104.75
N GLY A 29 6.32 -5.87 104.89
CA GLY A 29 7.71 -6.35 104.93
C GLY A 29 8.73 -5.32 104.45
N GLN A 30 10.01 -5.61 104.60
CA GLN A 30 11.08 -4.68 104.22
C GLN A 30 11.10 -4.39 102.72
N MET A 31 11.64 -3.22 102.32
CA MET A 31 11.74 -2.85 100.91
C MET A 31 12.51 -3.91 100.11
N GLY A 32 11.95 -4.40 99.00
CA GLY A 32 12.57 -5.43 98.16
C GLY A 32 12.51 -6.86 98.72
N SER A 33 11.64 -7.13 99.70
CA SER A 33 11.35 -8.51 100.15
C SER A 33 10.57 -9.34 99.12
N GLY A 34 9.87 -8.71 98.17
CA GLY A 34 9.12 -9.38 97.10
C GLY A 34 7.66 -8.90 96.92
N LYS A 35 7.17 -8.00 97.79
CA LYS A 35 5.75 -7.56 97.83
C LYS A 35 5.22 -7.09 96.46
N SER A 36 5.80 -6.04 95.87
CA SER A 36 5.36 -5.50 94.57
C SER A 36 5.58 -6.48 93.40
N SER A 37 6.47 -7.48 93.52
CA SER A 37 6.60 -8.52 92.49
C SER A 37 5.41 -9.48 92.43
N VAL A 38 4.59 -9.58 93.48
CA VAL A 38 3.31 -10.29 93.43
C VAL A 38 2.29 -9.53 92.56
N VAL A 39 2.23 -8.20 92.66
CA VAL A 39 1.32 -7.39 91.84
C VAL A 39 1.80 -7.28 90.39
N ASP A 40 3.12 -7.21 90.14
CA ASP A 40 3.67 -7.37 88.79
C ASP A 40 3.28 -8.74 88.18
N ALA A 41 3.27 -9.82 88.98
CA ALA A 41 2.84 -11.13 88.54
C ALA A 41 1.33 -11.18 88.24
N LEU A 42 0.50 -10.55 89.07
CA LEU A 42 -0.93 -10.41 88.85
C LEU A 42 -1.22 -9.69 87.52
N CYS A 43 -0.54 -8.56 87.28
CA CYS A 43 -0.64 -7.82 86.03
C CYS A 43 -0.23 -8.68 84.83
N PHE A 44 0.90 -9.39 84.95
CA PHE A 44 1.38 -10.29 83.91
C PHE A 44 0.43 -11.46 83.64
N ALA A 45 -0.15 -12.06 84.68
CA ALA A 45 -1.09 -13.17 84.56
C ALA A 45 -2.36 -12.74 83.81
N LEU A 46 -2.93 -11.59 84.15
CA LEU A 46 -4.16 -11.09 83.53
C LEU A 46 -3.87 -10.56 82.11
N TYR A 47 -2.95 -9.62 81.95
CA TYR A 47 -2.77 -8.84 80.72
C TYR A 47 -1.57 -9.27 79.86
N GLY A 48 -0.67 -10.10 80.37
CA GLY A 48 0.60 -10.45 79.71
C GLY A 48 1.67 -9.35 79.79
N THR A 49 1.42 -8.31 80.58
CA THR A 49 2.36 -7.20 80.80
C THR A 49 2.19 -6.60 82.20
N TYR A 50 3.17 -5.82 82.64
CA TYR A 50 3.19 -5.10 83.91
C TYR A 50 4.03 -3.80 83.72
N PRO A 51 3.98 -2.81 84.64
CA PRO A 51 4.44 -1.45 84.33
C PRO A 51 5.87 -1.38 83.81
N LYS A 52 6.83 -1.97 84.53
CA LYS A 52 8.26 -1.94 84.17
C LYS A 52 8.56 -2.68 82.86
N LEU A 53 7.78 -3.71 82.50
CA LEU A 53 7.89 -4.38 81.20
C LEU A 53 7.37 -3.49 80.06
N ARG A 54 6.25 -2.79 80.28
CA ARG A 54 5.66 -1.87 79.29
C ARG A 54 6.51 -0.61 79.10
N GLY A 55 7.10 -0.09 80.18
CA GLY A 55 8.07 1.02 80.16
C GLY A 55 9.43 0.67 79.55
N LYS A 56 9.69 -0.63 79.25
CA LYS A 56 10.99 -1.18 78.80
C LYS A 56 12.11 -1.08 79.85
N GLU A 57 11.77 -0.92 81.12
CA GLU A 57 12.69 -0.90 82.26
C GLU A 57 13.14 -2.32 82.67
N ALA A 58 12.38 -3.34 82.28
CA ALA A 58 12.71 -4.75 82.49
C ALA A 58 12.45 -5.55 81.20
N LYS A 59 13.22 -6.62 80.96
CA LYS A 59 12.97 -7.60 79.89
C LYS A 59 12.22 -8.81 80.44
N LEU A 60 11.62 -9.60 79.54
CA LEU A 60 10.91 -10.83 79.89
C LEU A 60 11.83 -11.90 80.52
N GLU A 61 13.14 -11.82 80.26
CA GLU A 61 14.17 -12.70 80.85
C GLU A 61 14.47 -12.35 82.31
N ASP A 62 14.38 -11.07 82.68
CA ASP A 62 14.65 -10.53 84.03
C ASP A 62 13.55 -10.91 85.04
N VAL A 63 12.49 -11.56 84.57
CA VAL A 63 11.35 -12.04 85.35
C VAL A 63 11.64 -13.36 86.07
N LYS A 64 12.55 -14.19 85.52
CA LYS A 64 12.89 -15.49 86.11
C LYS A 64 13.60 -15.33 87.46
N ASN A 65 13.43 -16.31 88.35
CA ASN A 65 14.05 -16.24 89.66
C ASN A 65 15.59 -16.17 89.56
N PHE A 66 16.17 -15.22 90.29
CA PHE A 66 17.61 -14.89 90.25
C PHE A 66 18.52 -16.10 90.48
N ARG A 67 18.12 -17.04 91.37
CA ARG A 67 18.82 -18.30 91.70
C ARG A 67 18.48 -19.46 90.76
N HIS A 68 17.35 -19.39 90.06
CA HIS A 68 16.76 -20.54 89.37
C HIS A 68 16.43 -20.24 87.89
N LYS A 69 17.31 -19.52 87.20
CA LYS A 69 17.16 -19.11 85.79
C LYS A 69 16.89 -20.25 84.78
N GLN A 70 17.28 -21.49 85.11
CA GLN A 70 17.01 -22.68 84.31
C GLN A 70 15.66 -23.36 84.61
N LYS A 71 15.02 -23.10 85.76
CA LYS A 71 13.68 -23.63 86.05
C LYS A 71 12.62 -22.84 85.27
N GLN A 72 11.51 -23.51 84.97
CA GLN A 72 10.36 -22.85 84.35
C GLN A 72 9.73 -21.86 85.35
N ALA A 73 9.51 -20.62 84.91
CA ALA A 73 8.74 -19.63 85.66
C ALA A 73 7.27 -19.71 85.26
N SER A 74 6.39 -19.83 86.26
CA SER A 74 4.94 -19.90 86.09
C SER A 74 4.22 -18.93 87.03
N VAL A 75 3.08 -18.40 86.57
CA VAL A 75 2.15 -17.61 87.38
C VAL A 75 0.75 -18.12 87.13
N GLU A 76 0.02 -18.41 88.20
CA GLU A 76 -1.40 -18.75 88.17
C GLU A 76 -2.20 -17.76 89.02
N VAL A 77 -3.27 -17.21 88.48
CA VAL A 77 -4.22 -16.34 89.19
C VAL A 77 -5.62 -16.92 89.05
N GLN A 78 -6.35 -16.94 90.16
CA GLN A 78 -7.73 -17.39 90.24
C GLN A 78 -8.62 -16.26 90.76
N TRP A 79 -9.76 -16.03 90.12
CA TRP A 79 -10.70 -14.97 90.51
C TRP A 79 -12.15 -15.39 90.22
N SER A 80 -13.08 -14.87 91.01
CA SER A 80 -14.53 -15.06 90.83
C SER A 80 -15.14 -13.81 90.20
N SER A 81 -16.13 -13.99 89.32
CA SER A 81 -17.02 -12.91 88.89
C SER A 81 -17.83 -12.36 90.07
N PRO A 82 -18.38 -11.13 89.98
CA PRO A 82 -19.54 -10.76 90.79
C PRO A 82 -20.67 -11.77 90.56
N ALA A 83 -21.55 -11.97 91.55
CA ALA A 83 -22.70 -12.85 91.40
C ALA A 83 -23.64 -12.30 90.31
N GLU A 84 -23.93 -13.10 89.28
CA GLU A 84 -24.99 -12.77 88.33
C GLU A 84 -26.35 -12.74 89.04
N SER A 85 -27.37 -12.13 88.43
CA SER A 85 -28.73 -12.03 88.99
C SER A 85 -29.41 -13.38 89.30
N ASN A 86 -28.82 -14.49 88.84
CA ASN A 86 -29.23 -15.87 89.13
C ASN A 86 -28.47 -16.50 90.33
N GLY A 87 -27.66 -15.73 91.06
CA GLY A 87 -26.86 -16.18 92.21
C GLY A 87 -25.64 -17.04 91.88
N LYS A 88 -25.37 -17.31 90.60
CA LYS A 88 -24.22 -18.13 90.18
C LYS A 88 -22.94 -17.30 90.13
N LEU A 89 -21.93 -17.72 90.90
CA LEU A 89 -20.56 -17.23 90.82
C LEU A 89 -19.79 -18.07 89.79
N ARG A 90 -19.18 -17.44 88.79
CA ARG A 90 -18.28 -18.12 87.85
C ARG A 90 -16.84 -18.01 88.35
N GLN A 91 -16.09 -19.11 88.29
CA GLN A 91 -14.68 -19.13 88.69
C GLN A 91 -13.77 -19.15 87.46
N TYR A 92 -12.84 -18.20 87.43
CA TYR A 92 -11.84 -18.07 86.38
C TYR A 92 -10.45 -18.39 86.91
N LYS A 93 -9.65 -19.05 86.07
CA LYS A 93 -8.26 -19.41 86.37
C LYS A 93 -7.40 -19.15 85.13
N ILE A 94 -6.39 -18.30 85.26
CA ILE A 94 -5.39 -18.06 84.22
C ILE A 94 -4.02 -18.55 84.69
N ARG A 95 -3.35 -19.34 83.86
CA ARG A 95 -1.97 -19.80 84.08
C ARG A 95 -1.10 -19.37 82.93
N ARG A 96 0.05 -18.76 83.22
CA ARG A 96 1.08 -18.39 82.25
C ARG A 96 2.43 -19.02 82.60
N GLU A 97 3.20 -19.35 81.57
CA GLU A 97 4.55 -19.88 81.65
C GLU A 97 5.45 -19.07 80.71
N LEU A 98 6.71 -18.82 81.08
CA LEU A 98 7.61 -17.92 80.31
C LEU A 98 8.59 -18.63 79.37
N SER A 99 8.79 -19.95 79.48
CA SER A 99 9.78 -20.69 78.69
C SER A 99 9.38 -22.15 78.52
N PRO A 100 8.75 -22.54 77.39
CA PRO A 100 8.23 -21.68 76.32
C PRO A 100 7.07 -20.79 76.79
N PRO A 101 6.78 -19.66 76.11
CA PRO A 101 5.71 -18.74 76.46
C PRO A 101 4.32 -19.36 76.18
N ASN A 102 3.66 -19.88 77.21
CA ASN A 102 2.31 -20.44 77.13
C ASN A 102 1.33 -19.68 78.04
N ALA A 103 0.06 -19.70 77.68
CA ALA A 103 -1.02 -19.28 78.56
C ALA A 103 -2.27 -20.14 78.35
N TRP A 104 -2.99 -20.39 79.43
CA TRP A 104 -4.28 -21.08 79.43
C TRP A 104 -5.24 -20.31 80.34
N LEU A 105 -6.49 -20.17 79.90
CA LEU A 105 -7.56 -19.55 80.65
C LEU A 105 -8.72 -20.54 80.76
N TYR A 106 -9.24 -20.70 81.98
CA TYR A 106 -10.33 -21.61 82.31
C TYR A 106 -11.51 -20.84 82.94
N GLU A 107 -12.73 -21.31 82.67
CA GLU A 107 -14.00 -20.87 83.28
C GLU A 107 -14.73 -22.11 83.82
N ASP A 108 -15.09 -22.14 85.11
CA ASP A 108 -15.72 -23.29 85.79
C ASP A 108 -15.01 -24.62 85.44
N GLU A 109 -13.67 -24.63 85.60
CA GLU A 109 -12.72 -25.71 85.25
C GLU A 109 -12.59 -26.09 83.75
N LYS A 110 -13.39 -25.49 82.86
CA LYS A 110 -13.32 -25.74 81.40
C LYS A 110 -12.33 -24.81 80.73
N LEU A 111 -11.50 -25.33 79.83
CA LEU A 111 -10.54 -24.52 79.05
C LEU A 111 -11.28 -23.60 78.07
N LEU A 112 -11.19 -22.29 78.28
CA LEU A 112 -11.79 -21.26 77.42
C LEU A 112 -10.90 -20.93 76.22
N CYS A 113 -9.59 -20.73 76.45
CA CYS A 113 -8.63 -20.47 75.37
C CYS A 113 -7.19 -20.86 75.73
N LYS A 114 -6.34 -21.01 74.70
CA LYS A 114 -4.91 -21.32 74.82
C LYS A 114 -4.09 -20.36 73.93
N GLY A 115 -3.07 -19.74 74.52
CA GLY A 115 -2.13 -18.83 73.83
C GLY A 115 -2.08 -17.45 74.47
N ALA A 116 -0.87 -16.89 74.61
CA ALA A 116 -0.61 -15.70 75.43
C ALA A 116 -1.45 -14.46 75.06
N ARG A 117 -1.67 -14.22 73.77
CA ARG A 117 -2.47 -13.08 73.28
C ARG A 117 -3.96 -13.28 73.50
N GLN A 118 -4.51 -14.43 73.10
CA GLN A 118 -5.94 -14.74 73.28
C GLN A 118 -6.32 -14.75 74.77
N ALA A 119 -5.46 -15.29 75.64
CA ALA A 119 -5.68 -15.27 77.08
C ALA A 119 -5.72 -13.84 77.65
N SER A 120 -4.86 -12.92 77.18
CA SER A 120 -4.93 -11.50 77.56
C SER A 120 -6.20 -10.80 77.06
N GLU A 121 -6.58 -11.03 75.80
CA GLU A 121 -7.77 -10.43 75.19
C GLU A 121 -9.05 -10.92 75.90
N GLN A 122 -9.16 -12.24 76.16
CA GLN A 122 -10.28 -12.83 76.91
C GLN A 122 -10.31 -12.38 78.38
N ALA A 123 -9.18 -12.35 79.09
CA ALA A 123 -9.14 -11.85 80.47
C ALA A 123 -9.56 -10.38 80.57
N SER A 124 -9.13 -9.53 79.61
CA SER A 124 -9.55 -8.12 79.55
C SER A 124 -11.04 -7.96 79.25
N GLN A 125 -11.63 -8.86 78.45
CA GLN A 125 -13.07 -8.89 78.18
C GLN A 125 -13.88 -9.36 79.41
N ILE A 126 -13.43 -10.40 80.11
CA ILE A 126 -14.08 -10.93 81.33
C ILE A 126 -14.07 -9.89 82.45
N LEU A 127 -12.95 -9.17 82.64
CA LEU A 127 -12.82 -8.10 83.64
C LEU A 127 -13.42 -6.76 83.17
N GLN A 128 -13.86 -6.66 81.91
CA GLN A 128 -14.35 -5.45 81.23
C GLN A 128 -13.43 -4.20 81.36
N ILE A 129 -12.13 -4.42 81.56
CA ILE A 129 -11.14 -3.36 81.81
C ILE A 129 -9.88 -3.62 80.98
N SER A 130 -9.35 -2.57 80.34
CA SER A 130 -8.08 -2.66 79.62
C SER A 130 -6.90 -2.51 80.59
N TYR A 131 -5.72 -3.00 80.21
CA TYR A 131 -4.52 -2.84 81.01
C TYR A 131 -4.20 -1.36 81.31
N GLU A 132 -4.45 -0.43 80.36
CA GLU A 132 -4.29 1.02 80.60
C GLU A 132 -5.16 1.51 81.75
N LEU A 133 -6.42 1.09 81.81
CA LEU A 133 -7.35 1.55 82.81
C LEU A 133 -7.08 0.88 84.16
N PHE A 134 -6.77 -0.42 84.14
CA PHE A 134 -6.34 -1.18 85.32
C PHE A 134 -5.10 -0.56 85.97
N SER A 135 -4.03 -0.32 85.20
CA SER A 135 -2.75 0.17 85.72
C SER A 135 -2.76 1.63 86.16
N ARG A 136 -3.90 2.33 86.07
CA ARG A 136 -3.98 3.77 86.39
C ARG A 136 -5.16 4.16 87.27
N ALA A 137 -6.25 3.39 87.27
CA ALA A 137 -7.41 3.59 88.15
C ALA A 137 -7.44 2.57 89.30
N ALA A 138 -7.29 1.27 88.99
CA ALA A 138 -7.36 0.21 90.00
C ALA A 138 -6.03 -0.06 90.71
N TYR A 139 -4.90 0.10 90.02
CA TYR A 139 -3.56 -0.08 90.57
C TYR A 139 -2.81 1.25 90.71
N SER A 140 -2.36 1.51 91.94
CA SER A 140 -1.54 2.62 92.35
C SER A 140 -0.09 2.17 92.50
N GLU A 141 0.72 2.35 91.45
CA GLU A 141 2.17 2.10 91.47
C GLU A 141 2.89 2.94 92.56
N GLN A 142 4.01 2.41 93.05
CA GLN A 142 4.89 3.03 94.05
C GLN A 142 5.26 4.47 93.65
N ASN A 143 5.14 5.41 94.60
CA ASN A 143 5.34 6.86 94.42
C ASN A 143 4.41 7.52 93.37
N GLY A 144 3.41 6.80 92.85
CA GLY A 144 2.52 7.30 91.82
C GLY A 144 1.40 8.20 92.33
N ILE A 145 1.09 8.19 93.63
CA ILE A 145 -0.10 8.89 94.20
C ILE A 145 -0.09 10.38 93.87
N ASP A 146 1.09 11.01 93.90
CA ASP A 146 1.25 12.44 93.65
C ASP A 146 1.59 12.79 92.19
N TYR A 147 1.66 11.80 91.29
CA TYR A 147 2.10 11.95 89.91
C TYR A 147 1.37 13.08 89.16
N TRP A 148 0.05 13.18 89.32
CA TRP A 148 -0.76 14.17 88.61
C TRP A 148 -0.53 15.61 89.07
N PHE A 149 -0.13 15.83 90.33
CA PHE A 149 0.16 17.18 90.84
C PHE A 149 1.43 17.75 90.20
N ASN A 150 2.40 16.88 89.89
CA ASN A 150 3.68 17.25 89.28
C ASN A 150 3.59 17.48 87.75
N LEU A 151 2.45 17.19 87.12
CA LEU A 151 2.22 17.48 85.71
C LEU A 151 1.83 18.94 85.48
N ASN A 152 2.40 19.55 84.43
CA ASN A 152 1.95 20.85 83.92
C ASN A 152 0.46 20.77 83.48
N PRO A 153 -0.32 21.86 83.60
CA PRO A 153 -1.76 21.90 83.32
C PRO A 153 -2.23 21.15 82.05
N GLY A 154 -1.62 21.43 80.90
CA GLY A 154 -1.97 20.77 79.64
C GLY A 154 -1.65 19.27 79.60
N ALA A 155 -0.56 18.85 80.26
CA ALA A 155 -0.20 17.43 80.38
C ALA A 155 -1.10 16.69 81.36
N ARG A 156 -1.47 17.33 82.48
CA ARG A 156 -2.46 16.83 83.44
C ARG A 156 -3.82 16.64 82.75
N LYS A 157 -4.25 17.61 81.95
CA LYS A 157 -5.47 17.49 81.14
C LYS A 157 -5.40 16.31 80.16
N ALA A 158 -4.31 16.17 79.41
CA ALA A 158 -4.16 15.08 78.45
C ALA A 158 -4.20 13.69 79.12
N GLU A 159 -3.54 13.53 80.26
CA GLU A 159 -3.57 12.26 80.99
C GLU A 159 -4.93 11.99 81.66
N LEU A 160 -5.63 12.99 82.19
CA LEU A 160 -6.99 12.83 82.71
C LEU A 160 -8.04 12.59 81.61
N ASP A 161 -8.00 13.32 80.50
CA ASP A 161 -8.88 13.05 79.35
C ASP A 161 -8.66 11.61 78.83
N LYS A 162 -7.41 11.10 78.84
CA LYS A 162 -7.07 9.72 78.47
C LYS A 162 -7.51 8.68 79.51
N LEU A 163 -7.46 9.00 80.80
CA LEU A 163 -8.04 8.16 81.87
C LEU A 163 -9.56 8.01 81.72
N LEU A 164 -10.24 9.11 81.38
CA LEU A 164 -11.68 9.17 81.16
C LEU A 164 -12.10 8.68 79.75
N GLY A 165 -11.15 8.27 78.89
CA GLY A 165 -11.42 7.84 77.50
C GLY A 165 -11.90 8.93 76.54
N LEU A 166 -11.79 10.21 76.94
CA LEU A 166 -12.20 11.40 76.20
C LEU A 166 -11.24 11.76 75.06
N ASP A 167 -10.03 11.20 75.05
CA ASP A 167 -9.00 11.34 74.01
C ASP A 167 -9.45 10.76 72.64
N ARG A 168 -10.31 9.73 72.67
CA ARG A 168 -10.92 9.13 71.48
C ARG A 168 -11.82 10.12 70.73
N PHE A 169 -12.57 10.95 71.47
CA PHE A 169 -13.45 11.97 70.88
C PHE A 169 -12.63 13.10 70.25
N GLU A 170 -11.53 13.52 70.88
CA GLU A 170 -10.62 14.51 70.30
C GLU A 170 -9.92 13.99 69.02
N SER A 171 -9.58 12.70 69.01
CA SER A 171 -9.06 12.00 67.83
C SER A 171 -10.09 11.98 66.70
N ALA A 172 -11.35 11.62 66.98
CA ALA A 172 -12.44 11.64 66.01
C ALA A 172 -12.74 13.07 65.49
N ARG A 173 -12.76 14.06 66.37
CA ARG A 173 -12.96 15.49 66.04
C ARG A 173 -11.87 16.00 65.10
N SER A 174 -10.61 15.72 65.40
CA SER A 174 -9.47 16.16 64.57
C SER A 174 -9.42 15.44 63.22
N GLY A 175 -9.82 14.16 63.17
CA GLY A 175 -10.02 13.41 61.92
C GLY A 175 -11.12 14.03 61.05
N ALA A 176 -12.28 14.33 61.64
CA ALA A 176 -13.38 14.99 60.94
C ALA A 176 -12.97 16.35 60.35
N VAL A 177 -12.25 17.20 61.11
CA VAL A 177 -11.76 18.49 60.61
C VAL A 177 -10.84 18.33 59.38
N LYS A 178 -9.94 17.33 59.39
CA LYS A 178 -9.05 17.06 58.25
C LYS A 178 -9.84 16.67 57.01
N GLU A 179 -10.81 15.76 57.13
CA GLU A 179 -11.58 15.30 55.98
C GLU A 179 -12.58 16.36 55.47
N ILE A 180 -13.22 17.13 56.37
CA ILE A 180 -14.05 18.29 56.00
C ILE A 180 -13.25 19.29 55.14
N ASN A 181 -12.02 19.62 55.55
CA ASN A 181 -11.17 20.53 54.80
C ASN A 181 -10.78 19.95 53.43
N ARG A 182 -10.44 18.66 53.38
CA ARG A 182 -10.11 17.94 52.13
C ARG A 182 -11.28 17.89 51.14
N LEU A 183 -12.50 17.66 51.63
CA LEU A 183 -13.72 17.68 50.80
C LEU A 183 -14.02 19.11 50.28
N LYS A 184 -13.90 20.13 51.13
CA LYS A 184 -14.07 21.54 50.75
C LYS A 184 -13.00 21.98 49.73
N GLU A 185 -11.74 21.58 49.90
CA GLU A 185 -10.66 21.83 48.95
C GLU A 185 -10.94 21.15 47.59
N ARG A 186 -11.32 19.86 47.60
CA ARG A 186 -11.69 19.13 46.39
C ARG A 186 -12.90 19.74 45.68
N ALA A 187 -13.90 20.23 46.42
CA ALA A 187 -15.03 20.97 45.86
C ALA A 187 -14.58 22.30 45.21
N SER A 188 -13.61 23.01 45.82
CA SER A 188 -13.10 24.29 45.28
C SER A 188 -12.42 24.14 43.91
N LEU A 189 -11.82 22.98 43.61
CA LEU A 189 -11.24 22.67 42.30
C LEU A 189 -12.29 22.71 41.17
N PHE A 190 -13.54 22.35 41.46
CA PHE A 190 -14.64 22.38 40.50
C PHE A 190 -15.33 23.75 40.40
N GLN A 191 -15.08 24.67 41.33
CA GLN A 191 -15.82 25.92 41.48
C GLN A 191 -15.81 26.80 40.21
N LYS A 192 -14.66 26.89 39.52
CA LYS A 192 -14.50 27.65 38.25
C LYS A 192 -15.23 27.04 37.04
N ASP A 193 -15.64 25.77 37.14
CA ASP A 193 -16.34 25.05 36.08
C ASP A 193 -17.82 24.80 36.39
N ALA A 194 -18.17 24.71 37.68
CA ALA A 194 -19.52 24.54 38.19
C ALA A 194 -20.30 25.87 38.35
N ASP A 195 -19.69 26.99 37.97
CA ASP A 195 -20.23 28.34 38.08
C ASP A 195 -21.64 28.43 37.44
N LEU A 196 -22.61 28.84 38.26
CA LEU A 196 -24.03 28.81 37.91
C LEU A 196 -24.34 29.66 36.67
N GLN A 197 -23.67 30.82 36.56
CA GLN A 197 -23.77 31.72 35.40
C GLN A 197 -23.14 31.13 34.13
N LYS A 198 -22.03 30.39 34.25
CA LYS A 198 -21.34 29.72 33.13
C LYS A 198 -22.21 28.60 32.57
N LEU A 199 -22.83 27.83 33.46
CA LEU A 199 -23.80 26.77 33.12
C LEU A 199 -25.06 27.32 32.43
N GLN A 200 -25.64 28.40 32.95
CA GLN A 200 -26.79 29.06 32.31
C GLN A 200 -26.44 29.58 30.91
N LYS A 201 -25.26 30.19 30.72
CA LYS A 201 -24.78 30.63 29.40
C LYS A 201 -24.62 29.45 28.43
N LEU A 202 -23.93 28.38 28.83
CA LEU A 202 -23.76 27.17 28.00
C LEU A 202 -25.11 26.53 27.63
N GLN A 203 -26.07 26.51 28.56
CA GLN A 203 -27.41 25.98 28.31
C GLN A 203 -28.20 26.84 27.32
N GLN A 204 -28.06 28.17 27.40
CA GLN A 204 -28.65 29.09 26.43
C GLN A 204 -27.98 28.96 25.05
N GLU A 205 -26.65 28.94 24.98
CA GLU A 205 -25.89 28.74 23.73
C GLU A 205 -26.26 27.43 23.03
N ALA A 206 -26.35 26.33 23.77
CA ALA A 206 -26.76 25.03 23.23
C ALA A 206 -28.19 25.06 22.68
N LYS A 207 -29.10 25.81 23.32
CA LYS A 207 -30.47 26.01 22.83
C LYS A 207 -30.50 26.85 21.55
N GLU A 208 -29.84 28.01 21.54
CA GLU A 208 -29.76 28.89 20.37
C GLU A 208 -29.12 28.20 19.15
N ARG A 209 -28.06 27.40 19.36
CA ARG A 209 -27.48 26.55 18.29
C ARG A 209 -28.46 25.48 17.83
N GLY A 210 -29.24 24.89 18.75
CA GLY A 210 -30.29 23.91 18.44
C GLY A 210 -31.37 24.48 17.53
N ASP A 211 -31.86 25.67 17.85
CA ASP A 211 -32.89 26.37 17.07
C ASP A 211 -32.37 26.74 15.66
N ARG A 212 -31.10 27.19 15.56
CA ARG A 212 -30.44 27.44 14.25
C ARG A 212 -30.30 26.17 13.41
N VAL A 213 -29.90 25.04 14.01
CA VAL A 213 -29.84 23.73 13.31
C VAL A 213 -31.21 23.32 12.79
N GLN A 214 -32.28 23.52 13.57
CA GLN A 214 -33.65 23.22 13.10
C GLN A 214 -34.08 24.12 11.93
N ALA A 215 -33.76 25.42 11.96
CA ALA A 215 -34.04 26.33 10.86
C ALA A 215 -33.29 25.91 9.58
N GLN A 216 -31.98 25.65 9.68
CA GLN A 216 -31.17 25.20 8.55
C GLN A 216 -31.64 23.84 7.98
N LYS A 217 -32.15 22.95 8.84
CA LYS A 217 -32.73 21.66 8.41
C LYS A 217 -33.95 21.83 7.51
N LYS A 218 -34.81 22.83 7.76
CA LYS A 218 -35.94 23.14 6.89
C LYS A 218 -35.47 23.62 5.51
N ILE A 219 -34.51 24.54 5.49
CA ILE A 219 -33.92 25.08 4.25
C ILE A 219 -33.31 23.95 3.40
N ALA A 220 -32.54 23.03 4.02
CA ALA A 220 -31.97 21.88 3.32
C ALA A 220 -33.04 20.92 2.76
N GLN A 221 -34.17 20.74 3.46
CA GLN A 221 -35.29 19.92 2.99
C GLN A 221 -36.06 20.58 1.82
N GLU A 222 -36.22 21.90 1.83
CA GLU A 222 -36.86 22.66 0.74
C GLU A 222 -36.00 22.67 -0.53
N ALA A 223 -34.67 22.84 -0.38
CA ALA A 223 -33.72 22.70 -1.48
C ALA A 223 -33.77 21.28 -2.08
N GLY A 224 -33.76 20.24 -1.24
CA GLY A 224 -33.83 18.84 -1.68
C GLY A 224 -35.07 18.51 -2.52
N LYS A 225 -36.26 18.97 -2.08
CA LYS A 225 -37.51 18.84 -2.87
C LYS A 225 -37.42 19.54 -4.23
N SER A 226 -36.85 20.75 -4.24
CA SER A 226 -36.67 21.54 -5.47
C SER A 226 -35.73 20.83 -6.47
N LEU A 227 -34.69 20.16 -5.96
CA LEU A 227 -33.78 19.34 -6.77
C LEU A 227 -34.47 18.09 -7.34
N GLU A 228 -35.32 17.39 -6.57
CA GLU A 228 -36.09 16.24 -7.09
C GLU A 228 -37.01 16.63 -8.26
N GLU A 229 -37.65 17.80 -8.19
CA GLU A 229 -38.46 18.32 -9.30
C GLU A 229 -37.61 18.67 -10.53
N ALA A 230 -36.44 19.28 -10.33
CA ALA A 230 -35.51 19.60 -11.42
C ALA A 230 -34.92 18.35 -12.08
N LEU A 231 -34.65 17.29 -11.31
CA LEU A 231 -34.21 15.98 -11.82
C LEU A 231 -35.26 15.36 -12.76
N LYS A 232 -36.55 15.39 -12.39
CA LYS A 232 -37.65 14.91 -13.25
C LYS A 232 -37.72 15.70 -14.57
N LYS A 233 -37.70 17.04 -14.49
CA LYS A 233 -37.70 17.93 -15.67
C LYS A 233 -36.50 17.68 -16.60
N ALA A 234 -35.32 17.44 -16.03
CA ALA A 234 -34.13 17.10 -16.80
C ALA A 234 -34.23 15.73 -17.50
N GLN A 235 -34.77 14.71 -16.82
CA GLN A 235 -35.03 13.39 -17.42
C GLN A 235 -36.05 13.49 -18.57
N GLU A 236 -37.16 14.21 -18.38
CA GLU A 236 -38.16 14.45 -19.42
C GLU A 236 -37.53 15.13 -20.65
N ALA A 237 -36.77 16.20 -20.44
CA ALA A 237 -36.06 16.92 -21.51
C ALA A 237 -35.04 16.02 -22.23
N GLN A 238 -34.32 15.16 -21.51
CA GLN A 238 -33.37 14.20 -22.10
C GLN A 238 -34.08 13.23 -23.05
N THR A 239 -35.22 12.64 -22.63
CA THR A 239 -35.96 11.72 -23.50
C THR A 239 -36.52 12.38 -24.76
N LEU A 240 -36.88 13.67 -24.70
CA LEU A 240 -37.31 14.45 -25.87
C LEU A 240 -36.13 14.73 -26.81
N HIS A 241 -34.98 15.13 -26.26
CA HIS A 241 -33.76 15.35 -27.02
C HIS A 241 -33.31 14.09 -27.76
N ASP A 242 -33.29 12.93 -27.10
CA ASP A 242 -32.81 11.69 -27.72
C ASP A 242 -33.77 11.19 -28.82
N LYS A 243 -35.08 11.35 -28.65
CA LYS A 243 -36.06 11.11 -29.72
C LYS A 243 -35.82 12.02 -30.94
N ALA A 244 -35.60 13.31 -30.72
CA ALA A 244 -35.32 14.26 -31.81
C ALA A 244 -33.97 13.98 -32.49
N LYS A 245 -32.94 13.60 -31.73
CA LYS A 245 -31.60 13.21 -32.22
C LYS A 245 -31.68 12.02 -33.18
N ILE A 246 -32.48 11.01 -32.85
CA ILE A 246 -32.70 9.84 -33.72
C ILE A 246 -33.31 10.28 -35.06
N LYS A 247 -34.39 11.07 -35.04
CA LYS A 247 -35.03 11.60 -36.27
C LYS A 247 -34.04 12.40 -37.13
N CYS A 248 -33.27 13.31 -36.53
CA CYS A 248 -32.24 14.08 -37.23
C CYS A 248 -31.15 13.20 -37.85
N SER A 249 -30.76 12.11 -37.19
CA SER A 249 -29.78 11.14 -37.75
C SER A 249 -30.33 10.31 -38.91
N GLN A 250 -31.65 10.14 -39.01
CA GLN A 250 -32.32 9.50 -40.15
C GLN A 250 -32.37 10.48 -41.33
N LEU A 251 -32.74 11.74 -41.08
CA LEU A 251 -32.75 12.82 -42.08
C LEU A 251 -31.36 13.04 -42.69
N SER A 252 -30.29 13.06 -41.89
CA SER A 252 -28.93 13.22 -42.43
C SER A 252 -28.52 12.07 -43.35
N LYS A 253 -28.87 10.81 -43.02
CA LYS A 253 -28.64 9.65 -43.89
C LYS A 253 -29.43 9.74 -45.21
N LEU A 254 -30.73 10.08 -45.13
CA LEU A 254 -31.60 10.27 -46.30
C LEU A 254 -31.08 11.36 -47.24
N SER A 255 -30.66 12.52 -46.71
CA SER A 255 -30.15 13.62 -47.53
C SER A 255 -28.83 13.28 -48.24
N VAL A 256 -27.97 12.45 -47.63
CA VAL A 256 -26.75 11.92 -48.29
C VAL A 256 -27.10 10.95 -49.42
N GLU A 257 -28.05 10.01 -49.20
CA GLU A 257 -28.52 9.08 -50.24
C GLU A 257 -29.14 9.83 -51.43
N LEU A 258 -29.96 10.86 -51.15
CA LEU A 258 -30.54 11.74 -52.17
C LEU A 258 -29.49 12.51 -52.97
N ASN A 259 -28.47 13.08 -52.33
CA ASN A 259 -27.42 13.81 -53.04
C ASN A 259 -26.56 12.87 -53.91
N LEU A 260 -26.30 11.64 -53.45
CA LEU A 260 -25.58 10.64 -54.23
C LEU A 260 -26.41 10.16 -55.44
N LEU A 261 -27.74 10.03 -55.30
CA LEU A 261 -28.64 9.73 -56.41
C LEU A 261 -28.75 10.90 -57.41
N LYS A 262 -28.87 12.15 -56.94
CA LYS A 262 -28.85 13.36 -57.79
C LYS A 262 -27.55 13.46 -58.62
N GLY A 263 -26.41 13.10 -58.04
CA GLY A 263 -25.13 13.00 -58.75
C GLY A 263 -25.15 11.93 -59.85
N LYS A 264 -25.72 10.75 -59.56
CA LYS A 264 -25.87 9.67 -60.55
C LYS A 264 -26.84 10.02 -61.67
N THR A 265 -28.00 10.62 -61.37
CA THR A 265 -28.97 11.01 -62.41
C THR A 265 -28.41 12.10 -63.31
N SER A 266 -27.75 13.13 -62.77
CA SER A 266 -27.18 14.21 -63.60
C SER A 266 -26.03 13.74 -64.50
N ALA A 267 -25.25 12.74 -64.08
CA ALA A 267 -24.25 12.08 -64.93
C ALA A 267 -24.90 11.26 -66.06
N LEU A 268 -25.94 10.47 -65.75
CA LEU A 268 -26.69 9.70 -66.75
C LEU A 268 -27.47 10.60 -67.72
N GLU A 269 -27.99 11.74 -67.26
CA GLU A 269 -28.70 12.73 -68.09
C GLU A 269 -27.78 13.37 -69.12
N LYS A 270 -26.53 13.72 -68.76
CA LYS A 270 -25.54 14.18 -69.73
C LYS A 270 -25.22 13.12 -70.79
N ASN A 271 -24.92 11.89 -70.36
CA ASN A 271 -24.59 10.78 -71.27
C ASN A 271 -25.74 10.46 -72.25
N THR A 272 -27.00 10.61 -71.81
CA THR A 272 -28.18 10.40 -72.67
C THR A 272 -28.45 11.58 -73.60
N GLN A 273 -28.19 12.83 -73.19
CA GLN A 273 -28.27 14.00 -74.07
C GLN A 273 -27.21 13.98 -75.19
N GLU A 274 -25.96 13.60 -74.89
CA GLU A 274 -24.88 13.52 -75.89
C GLU A 274 -25.14 12.48 -77.00
N CYS A 275 -25.99 11.49 -76.75
CA CYS A 275 -26.34 10.44 -77.72
C CYS A 275 -27.72 10.61 -78.37
N ALA A 276 -28.48 11.66 -78.04
CA ALA A 276 -29.87 11.84 -78.49
C ALA A 276 -30.03 12.13 -80.00
N SER A 277 -28.94 12.43 -80.73
CA SER A 277 -28.94 12.78 -82.16
C SER A 277 -28.71 11.59 -83.11
N LEU A 278 -28.81 10.34 -82.63
CA LEU A 278 -28.56 9.14 -83.44
C LEU A 278 -29.74 8.78 -84.36
N PRO A 279 -29.51 8.46 -85.66
CA PRO A 279 -30.56 8.06 -86.60
C PRO A 279 -31.29 6.78 -86.23
N ASP A 280 -32.45 6.57 -86.87
CA ASP A 280 -33.40 5.51 -86.54
C ASP A 280 -32.83 4.08 -86.67
N LEU A 281 -32.98 3.28 -85.61
CA LEU A 281 -32.22 2.04 -85.38
C LEU A 281 -32.57 0.95 -86.42
N GLN A 282 -33.83 0.91 -86.88
CA GLN A 282 -34.28 -0.03 -87.92
C GLN A 282 -33.66 0.27 -89.29
N LYS A 283 -33.44 1.54 -89.65
CA LYS A 283 -32.87 1.93 -90.96
C LYS A 283 -31.40 1.55 -91.06
N LEU A 284 -30.62 1.89 -90.01
CA LEU A 284 -29.19 1.54 -89.91
C LEU A 284 -28.94 0.03 -90.00
N SER A 285 -29.81 -0.79 -89.39
CA SER A 285 -29.72 -2.26 -89.48
C SER A 285 -29.97 -2.80 -90.89
N GLN A 286 -30.84 -2.15 -91.67
CA GLN A 286 -31.21 -2.59 -93.00
C GLN A 286 -30.11 -2.21 -94.02
N GLU A 287 -29.54 -1.01 -93.88
CA GLU A 287 -28.43 -0.51 -94.70
C GLU A 287 -27.14 -1.33 -94.51
N GLU A 288 -26.80 -1.78 -93.30
CA GLU A 288 -25.64 -2.68 -93.08
C GLU A 288 -25.83 -4.03 -93.79
N GLY A 289 -27.05 -4.58 -93.73
CA GLY A 289 -27.39 -5.85 -94.37
C GLY A 289 -27.23 -5.81 -95.89
N GLU A 290 -27.75 -4.77 -96.53
CA GLU A 290 -27.61 -4.59 -97.98
C GLU A 290 -26.16 -4.36 -98.41
N ALA A 291 -25.38 -3.58 -97.66
CA ALA A 291 -23.98 -3.34 -97.97
C ALA A 291 -23.14 -4.62 -97.93
N ARG A 292 -23.37 -5.50 -96.92
CA ARG A 292 -22.68 -6.79 -96.80
C ARG A 292 -22.93 -7.71 -98.00
N VAL A 293 -24.19 -7.83 -98.45
CA VAL A 293 -24.54 -8.69 -99.60
C VAL A 293 -23.85 -8.22 -100.88
N ARG A 294 -23.80 -6.90 -101.12
CA ARG A 294 -23.11 -6.32 -102.29
C ARG A 294 -21.59 -6.54 -102.24
N ALA A 295 -20.97 -6.41 -101.06
CA ALA A 295 -19.52 -6.64 -100.89
C ALA A 295 -19.09 -8.08 -101.25
N ILE A 296 -19.84 -9.09 -100.78
CA ILE A 296 -19.56 -10.51 -101.05
C ILE A 296 -19.60 -10.83 -102.56
N PHE A 297 -20.53 -10.21 -103.30
CA PHE A 297 -20.64 -10.40 -104.74
C PHE A 297 -19.39 -9.87 -105.48
N ILE A 298 -18.95 -8.65 -105.14
CA ILE A 298 -17.81 -7.98 -105.79
C ILE A 298 -16.49 -8.72 -105.49
N GLU A 299 -16.27 -9.21 -104.27
CA GLU A 299 -15.08 -10.01 -103.94
C GLU A 299 -14.98 -11.30 -104.77
N LYS A 300 -16.12 -11.96 -105.04
CA LYS A 300 -16.15 -13.19 -105.84
C LYS A 300 -15.76 -12.91 -107.29
N THR A 301 -16.22 -11.79 -107.85
CA THR A 301 -15.89 -11.34 -109.22
C THR A 301 -14.44 -10.90 -109.37
N LEU A 302 -13.84 -10.29 -108.34
CA LEU A 302 -12.41 -9.95 -108.34
C LEU A 302 -11.51 -11.19 -108.46
N LYS A 303 -11.85 -12.28 -107.77
CA LYS A 303 -11.06 -13.53 -107.77
C LYS A 303 -11.08 -14.23 -109.12
N SER A 304 -12.19 -14.23 -109.87
CA SER A 304 -12.23 -14.82 -111.21
C SER A 304 -11.40 -14.02 -112.23
N LEU A 305 -11.52 -12.69 -112.22
CA LEU A 305 -10.76 -11.81 -113.12
C LEU A 305 -9.24 -11.92 -112.91
N GLN A 306 -8.79 -12.11 -111.66
CA GLN A 306 -7.37 -12.33 -111.35
C GLN A 306 -6.81 -13.64 -111.92
N ALA A 307 -7.61 -14.72 -111.95
CA ALA A 307 -7.17 -16.00 -112.48
C ALA A 307 -6.98 -15.96 -114.01
N GLU A 308 -7.91 -15.31 -114.72
CA GLU A 308 -7.88 -15.18 -116.19
C GLU A 308 -6.70 -14.31 -116.67
N GLU A 309 -6.42 -13.20 -115.99
CA GLU A 309 -5.26 -12.33 -116.27
C GLU A 309 -3.91 -13.07 -116.10
N GLY A 310 -3.80 -13.94 -115.09
CA GLY A 310 -2.61 -14.75 -114.82
C GLY A 310 -2.29 -15.76 -115.94
N ALA A 311 -3.32 -16.44 -116.47
CA ALA A 311 -3.17 -17.41 -117.56
C ALA A 311 -2.74 -16.75 -118.89
N LEU A 312 -3.27 -15.56 -119.19
CA LEU A 312 -2.89 -14.75 -120.33
C LEU A 312 -1.41 -14.32 -120.26
N SER A 313 -0.95 -13.88 -119.09
CA SER A 313 0.44 -13.41 -118.89
C SER A 313 1.48 -14.52 -119.15
N GLN A 314 1.22 -15.75 -118.67
CA GLN A 314 2.12 -16.89 -118.93
C GLN A 314 2.23 -17.24 -120.42
N SER A 315 1.13 -17.13 -121.16
CA SER A 315 1.07 -17.43 -122.60
C SER A 315 1.86 -16.41 -123.42
N ILE A 316 1.79 -15.13 -123.05
CA ILE A 316 2.58 -14.04 -123.67
C ILE A 316 4.08 -14.23 -123.39
N GLY A 317 4.46 -14.75 -122.21
CA GLY A 317 5.86 -15.02 -121.86
C GLY A 317 6.54 -16.00 -122.84
N LYS A 318 5.93 -17.18 -123.03
CA LYS A 318 6.50 -18.26 -123.86
C LYS A 318 6.73 -17.86 -125.32
N LEU A 319 5.79 -17.11 -125.91
CA LEU A 319 5.90 -16.69 -127.32
C LEU A 319 6.98 -15.63 -127.56
N LYS A 320 7.26 -14.73 -126.59
CA LYS A 320 8.36 -13.74 -126.70
C LYS A 320 9.73 -14.41 -126.79
N GLU A 321 9.93 -15.49 -126.04
CA GLU A 321 11.20 -16.21 -125.95
C GLU A 321 11.55 -16.92 -127.28
N GLN A 322 10.54 -17.48 -127.94
CA GLN A 322 10.64 -18.07 -129.27
C GLN A 322 10.92 -17.03 -130.38
N GLU A 323 10.33 -15.83 -130.29
CA GLU A 323 10.60 -14.75 -131.26
C GLU A 323 12.07 -14.27 -131.19
N ALA A 324 12.62 -14.15 -129.98
CA ALA A 324 13.97 -13.63 -129.75
C ALA A 324 15.07 -14.59 -130.23
N SER A 325 14.93 -15.89 -129.95
CA SER A 325 15.91 -16.92 -130.32
C SER A 325 16.04 -17.10 -131.85
N ALA A 326 14.92 -16.99 -132.57
CA ALA A 326 14.90 -17.12 -134.03
C ALA A 326 15.58 -15.92 -134.75
N LYS A 327 15.40 -14.68 -134.27
CA LYS A 327 16.06 -13.49 -134.85
C LYS A 327 17.58 -13.56 -134.77
N ASN A 328 18.12 -13.88 -133.58
CA ASN A 328 19.57 -13.94 -133.34
C ASN A 328 20.31 -14.95 -134.23
N SER A 329 19.67 -16.08 -134.55
CA SER A 329 20.25 -17.14 -135.37
C SER A 329 20.39 -16.72 -136.84
N GLN A 330 19.47 -15.88 -137.34
CA GLN A 330 19.45 -15.44 -138.73
C GLN A 330 20.56 -14.41 -139.04
N GLU A 331 20.86 -13.48 -138.13
CA GLU A 331 21.91 -12.47 -138.33
C GLU A 331 23.33 -13.09 -138.32
N LYS A 332 23.62 -13.99 -137.38
CA LYS A 332 24.96 -14.61 -137.27
C LYS A 332 25.35 -15.36 -138.54
N ARG A 333 24.40 -16.06 -139.16
CA ARG A 333 24.65 -16.88 -140.36
C ARG A 333 25.03 -16.05 -141.58
N LYS A 334 24.40 -14.86 -141.77
CA LYS A 334 24.73 -13.94 -142.87
C LYS A 334 26.14 -13.36 -142.77
N LYS A 335 26.63 -13.05 -141.55
CA LYS A 335 27.96 -12.45 -141.35
C LYS A 335 29.10 -13.41 -141.70
N LEU A 336 29.05 -14.64 -141.18
CA LEU A 336 30.10 -15.65 -141.39
C LEU A 336 30.24 -16.08 -142.86
N GLN A 337 29.15 -16.11 -143.63
CA GLN A 337 29.19 -16.42 -145.07
C GLN A 337 29.95 -15.35 -145.88
N ALA A 338 29.85 -14.09 -145.50
CA ALA A 338 30.54 -13.01 -146.20
C ALA A 338 32.07 -13.02 -145.95
N GLU A 339 32.50 -13.33 -144.73
CA GLU A 339 33.93 -13.40 -144.37
C GLU A 339 34.67 -14.54 -145.09
N LEU A 340 34.06 -15.72 -145.22
CA LEU A 340 34.70 -16.86 -145.88
C LEU A 340 35.02 -16.59 -147.36
N ILE A 341 34.09 -15.92 -148.06
CA ILE A 341 34.22 -15.61 -149.49
C ILE A 341 35.37 -14.61 -149.73
N SER A 342 35.54 -13.60 -148.87
CA SER A 342 36.61 -12.61 -149.02
C SER A 342 38.00 -13.17 -148.69
N LEU A 343 38.10 -14.12 -147.75
CA LEU A 343 39.38 -14.68 -147.30
C LEU A 343 40.08 -15.58 -148.33
N LEU A 344 39.32 -16.25 -149.20
CA LEU A 344 39.86 -17.20 -150.18
C LEU A 344 40.19 -16.57 -151.55
N ASN A 345 39.76 -15.33 -151.82
CA ASN A 345 40.06 -14.58 -153.06
C ASN A 345 39.92 -15.40 -154.37
N GLY A 346 38.92 -16.29 -154.43
CA GLY A 346 38.63 -17.12 -155.60
C GLY A 346 39.49 -18.38 -155.79
N VAL A 347 40.41 -18.69 -154.88
CA VAL A 347 41.27 -19.90 -154.95
C VAL A 347 40.81 -20.95 -153.95
N SER A 348 40.74 -22.23 -154.35
CA SER A 348 40.40 -23.32 -153.43
C SER A 348 41.53 -23.58 -152.42
N ALA A 349 41.15 -23.90 -151.18
CA ALA A 349 42.07 -24.15 -150.07
C ALA A 349 43.12 -25.24 -150.37
N GLU A 350 42.80 -26.20 -151.24
CA GLU A 350 43.68 -27.33 -151.59
C GLU A 350 44.94 -26.87 -152.34
N LYS A 351 44.83 -25.89 -153.26
CA LYS A 351 46.00 -25.37 -154.00
C LYS A 351 47.00 -24.64 -153.09
N ILE A 352 46.52 -23.98 -152.04
CA ILE A 352 47.37 -23.25 -151.08
C ILE A 352 48.21 -24.23 -150.24
N LYS A 353 47.65 -25.40 -149.86
CA LYS A 353 48.41 -26.45 -149.15
C LYS A 353 49.62 -26.95 -149.92
N GLU A 354 49.50 -27.06 -151.24
CA GLU A 354 50.53 -27.64 -152.11
C GLU A 354 51.74 -26.70 -152.27
N GLN A 355 51.49 -25.39 -152.37
CA GLN A 355 52.56 -24.37 -152.44
C GLN A 355 53.39 -24.31 -151.16
N ILE A 356 52.75 -24.35 -149.98
CA ILE A 356 53.42 -24.32 -148.67
C ILE A 356 54.47 -25.45 -148.56
N LYS A 357 54.10 -26.65 -149.01
CA LYS A 357 54.91 -27.87 -148.85
C LYS A 357 56.23 -27.81 -149.62
N ASN A 358 56.21 -27.29 -150.85
CA ASN A 358 57.42 -27.12 -151.67
C ASN A 358 58.39 -26.09 -151.08
N MET A 359 57.88 -25.02 -150.45
CA MET A 359 58.74 -23.97 -149.88
C MET A 359 59.38 -24.41 -148.56
N GLN A 360 58.70 -25.23 -147.75
CA GLN A 360 59.24 -25.76 -146.49
C GLN A 360 60.52 -26.58 -146.69
N ALA A 361 60.58 -27.44 -147.71
CA ALA A 361 61.77 -28.22 -148.04
C ALA A 361 63.01 -27.32 -148.25
N GLN A 362 62.85 -26.22 -149.00
CA GLN A 362 63.92 -25.27 -149.30
C GLN A 362 64.37 -24.43 -148.08
N ALA A 363 63.54 -24.30 -147.06
CA ALA A 363 63.89 -23.59 -145.83
C ALA A 363 64.66 -24.49 -144.84
N GLN A 364 64.35 -25.78 -144.81
CA GLN A 364 64.98 -26.74 -143.91
C GLN A 364 66.46 -26.98 -144.25
N GLU A 365 66.77 -27.13 -145.54
CA GLU A 365 68.14 -27.27 -146.07
C GLU A 365 69.07 -26.09 -145.70
N MET A 366 68.53 -24.87 -145.58
CA MET A 366 69.31 -23.71 -145.09
C MET A 366 69.46 -23.67 -143.56
N ALA A 367 68.50 -24.21 -142.81
CA ALA A 367 68.50 -24.16 -141.35
C ALA A 367 69.57 -25.09 -140.74
N GLU A 368 69.80 -26.26 -141.33
CA GLU A 368 70.81 -27.23 -140.88
C GLU A 368 72.23 -26.65 -140.99
N ASN A 369 72.53 -25.98 -142.12
CA ASN A 369 73.77 -25.24 -142.32
C ASN A 369 73.97 -24.10 -141.30
N HIS A 370 72.89 -23.44 -140.86
CA HIS A 370 72.96 -22.38 -139.84
C HIS A 370 73.22 -22.93 -138.42
N ALA A 371 72.55 -24.03 -138.05
CA ALA A 371 72.64 -24.60 -136.70
C ALA A 371 74.05 -25.09 -136.37
N MET A 372 74.74 -25.69 -137.35
CA MET A 372 76.12 -26.18 -137.20
C MET A 372 77.10 -25.06 -136.83
N LEU A 373 76.87 -23.83 -137.30
CA LEU A 373 77.67 -22.65 -136.96
C LEU A 373 77.32 -22.11 -135.54
N GLU A 374 76.04 -22.04 -135.15
CA GLU A 374 75.65 -21.48 -133.84
C GLU A 374 76.12 -22.32 -132.64
N VAL A 375 76.16 -23.65 -132.76
CA VAL A 375 76.60 -24.56 -131.67
C VAL A 375 78.05 -24.27 -131.27
N GLN A 376 78.92 -23.99 -132.23
CA GLN A 376 80.33 -23.67 -132.00
C GLN A 376 80.53 -22.34 -131.24
N ARG A 377 79.53 -21.46 -131.22
CA ARG A 377 79.57 -20.15 -130.54
C ARG A 377 79.01 -20.18 -129.12
N LYS A 378 78.01 -21.02 -128.81
CA LYS A 378 77.23 -20.90 -127.56
C LYS A 378 77.90 -21.54 -126.33
N SER A 379 78.75 -22.56 -126.54
CA SER A 379 79.56 -23.19 -125.49
C SER A 379 80.46 -22.20 -124.73
N ALA A 380 80.81 -21.09 -125.38
CA ALA A 380 81.63 -20.02 -124.83
C ALA A 380 80.95 -19.16 -123.73
N LEU A 381 79.61 -19.01 -123.73
CA LEU A 381 78.96 -17.93 -122.97
C LEU A 381 78.44 -18.28 -121.57
N ASN A 382 78.17 -19.55 -121.26
CA ASN A 382 77.35 -19.90 -120.09
C ASN A 382 78.08 -19.92 -118.74
N ALA A 383 79.42 -19.83 -118.71
CA ALA A 383 80.22 -19.98 -117.48
C ALA A 383 80.21 -18.76 -116.52
N ILE A 384 79.16 -17.91 -116.54
CA ILE A 384 79.29 -16.47 -116.20
C ILE A 384 78.35 -15.86 -115.11
N LYS A 385 77.19 -16.44 -114.70
CA LYS A 385 76.12 -15.71 -113.91
C LYS A 385 75.85 -16.20 -112.45
N ALA A 386 74.74 -15.73 -111.83
CA ALA A 386 73.85 -16.41 -110.86
C ALA A 386 74.35 -16.86 -109.46
N LEU A 387 74.46 -15.96 -108.46
CA LEU A 387 74.58 -16.26 -107.01
C LEU A 387 74.11 -15.06 -106.13
N GLU A 388 72.91 -15.11 -105.51
CA GLU A 388 72.24 -13.98 -104.78
C GLU A 388 71.43 -14.44 -103.49
N GLY A 389 70.64 -13.57 -102.78
CA GLY A 389 70.11 -13.83 -101.39
C GLY A 389 68.70 -13.30 -100.93
N GLY A 390 68.34 -13.40 -99.62
CA GLY A 390 66.99 -13.11 -98.98
C GLY A 390 66.98 -12.88 -97.42
N SER A 391 65.84 -12.51 -96.77
CA SER A 391 65.77 -11.81 -95.44
C SER A 391 65.06 -12.49 -94.20
N HIS A 392 65.28 -11.95 -92.98
CA HIS A 392 64.88 -12.48 -91.64
C HIS A 392 63.35 -12.66 -91.42
N THR A 393 62.81 -13.64 -90.63
CA THR A 393 63.41 -14.68 -89.77
C THR A 393 63.09 -16.12 -90.27
N GLY A 394 64.05 -16.76 -90.95
CA GLY A 394 64.14 -18.23 -91.11
C GLY A 394 63.57 -18.90 -92.38
N CYS A 395 64.37 -18.99 -93.47
CA CYS A 395 64.15 -19.86 -94.66
C CYS A 395 65.50 -20.09 -95.43
N ALA A 396 65.61 -21.00 -96.44
CA ALA A 396 66.89 -21.53 -97.01
C ALA A 396 67.04 -21.60 -98.58
N CYS A 397 68.14 -22.18 -99.12
CA CYS A 397 68.83 -21.90 -100.43
C CYS A 397 68.71 -22.96 -101.59
N PRO A 398 68.84 -22.61 -102.91
CA PRO A 398 68.78 -23.54 -104.07
C PRO A 398 70.05 -23.55 -104.96
N VAL A 399 70.93 -24.56 -104.94
CA VAL A 399 70.86 -25.75 -105.82
C VAL A 399 70.88 -27.06 -105.04
N CYS A 400 71.36 -27.01 -103.80
CA CYS A 400 71.70 -28.17 -102.96
C CYS A 400 71.29 -27.98 -101.49
N GLU A 401 70.33 -27.09 -101.21
CA GLU A 401 69.75 -26.83 -99.88
C GLU A 401 70.76 -26.44 -98.77
N SER A 402 71.99 -26.10 -99.17
CA SER A 402 73.14 -25.76 -98.33
C SER A 402 73.55 -24.28 -98.48
N PRO A 403 74.02 -23.57 -97.43
CA PRO A 403 74.50 -22.18 -97.54
C PRO A 403 75.80 -22.02 -98.39
N LEU A 404 76.05 -20.85 -98.99
CA LEU A 404 77.07 -20.60 -100.04
C LEU A 404 78.04 -19.42 -99.77
N ASP A 405 79.21 -19.39 -100.44
CA ASP A 405 80.33 -18.43 -100.23
C ASP A 405 81.19 -18.11 -101.51
N GLU A 406 81.99 -17.02 -101.56
CA GLU A 406 82.24 -16.23 -102.80
C GLU A 406 83.38 -16.56 -103.81
N LYS A 407 84.58 -17.00 -103.41
CA LYS A 407 85.84 -16.71 -104.18
C LYS A 407 86.00 -17.28 -105.61
N LYS A 408 85.22 -18.28 -106.02
CA LYS A 408 85.48 -19.15 -107.21
C LYS A 408 85.05 -18.58 -108.58
N LYS A 409 84.82 -17.27 -108.68
CA LYS A 409 83.85 -16.67 -109.62
C LYS A 409 84.41 -15.91 -110.84
N LYS A 410 85.75 -15.81 -111.06
CA LYS A 410 86.34 -14.87 -112.05
C LYS A 410 87.08 -15.44 -113.28
N GLU A 411 87.76 -16.58 -113.20
CA GLU A 411 88.77 -16.97 -114.21
C GLU A 411 88.18 -17.51 -115.54
N LEU A 412 86.95 -18.02 -115.52
CA LEU A 412 86.28 -18.73 -116.62
C LEU A 412 85.79 -17.83 -117.79
N TYR A 413 86.42 -16.66 -118.00
CA TYR A 413 85.80 -15.56 -118.76
C TYR A 413 86.42 -15.26 -120.14
N GLU A 414 87.75 -15.14 -120.29
CA GLU A 414 88.34 -14.48 -121.48
C GLU A 414 88.47 -15.34 -122.75
N LYS A 415 88.98 -16.58 -122.66
CA LYS A 415 89.32 -17.43 -123.83
C LYS A 415 88.13 -17.69 -124.76
N ASN A 416 86.93 -17.60 -124.21
CA ASN A 416 85.65 -17.80 -124.89
C ASN A 416 85.24 -16.65 -125.84
N SER A 417 86.01 -15.56 -125.92
CA SER A 417 85.60 -14.34 -126.65
C SER A 417 85.91 -14.36 -128.17
N SER A 418 87.11 -14.75 -128.60
CA SER A 418 87.56 -14.50 -130.00
C SER A 418 86.92 -15.42 -131.05
N LEU A 419 86.78 -16.73 -130.75
CA LEU A 419 86.15 -17.70 -131.65
C LEU A 419 84.69 -17.34 -131.98
N SER A 420 84.02 -16.58 -131.11
CA SER A 420 82.64 -16.12 -131.32
C SER A 420 82.47 -15.13 -132.49
N LEU A 421 83.54 -14.51 -133.02
CA LEU A 421 83.43 -13.37 -133.93
C LEU A 421 83.37 -13.73 -135.43
N SER A 422 84.21 -14.64 -135.93
CA SER A 422 84.20 -15.01 -137.35
C SER A 422 82.93 -15.77 -137.73
N ILE A 423 82.63 -16.81 -136.95
CA ILE A 423 81.41 -17.63 -137.00
C ILE A 423 80.15 -16.75 -136.99
N GLY A 424 80.19 -15.60 -136.32
CA GLY A 424 79.09 -14.63 -136.28
C GLY A 424 78.68 -14.06 -137.65
N LYS A 425 79.60 -13.92 -138.62
CA LYS A 425 79.30 -13.28 -139.91
C LYS A 425 78.59 -14.20 -140.91
N GLU A 426 79.00 -15.46 -141.02
CA GLU A 426 78.36 -16.44 -141.92
C GLU A 426 76.95 -16.82 -141.43
N ILE A 427 76.79 -16.96 -140.11
CA ILE A 427 75.50 -17.02 -139.40
C ILE A 427 74.57 -15.89 -139.87
N GLU A 428 75.07 -14.66 -140.02
CA GLU A 428 74.21 -13.51 -140.33
C GLU A 428 73.71 -13.49 -141.79
N GLN A 429 74.49 -14.01 -142.74
CA GLN A 429 74.05 -14.14 -144.13
C GLN A 429 73.03 -15.28 -144.29
N SER A 430 73.29 -16.46 -143.71
CA SER A 430 72.36 -17.59 -143.79
C SER A 430 71.00 -17.25 -143.16
N LYS A 431 70.98 -16.60 -141.99
CA LYS A 431 69.74 -16.14 -141.33
C LYS A 431 68.86 -15.24 -142.20
N LYS A 432 69.46 -14.35 -143.02
CA LYS A 432 68.70 -13.40 -143.86
C LYS A 432 67.97 -14.09 -145.02
N LEU A 433 68.56 -15.14 -145.61
CA LEU A 433 67.94 -15.89 -146.70
C LEU A 433 66.86 -16.86 -146.19
N ALA A 434 67.16 -17.62 -145.12
CA ALA A 434 66.19 -18.50 -144.47
C ALA A 434 64.95 -17.72 -143.96
N GLY A 435 65.17 -16.54 -143.35
CA GLY A 435 64.09 -15.69 -142.83
C GLY A 435 63.08 -15.22 -143.88
N LYS A 436 63.52 -14.94 -145.12
CA LYS A 436 62.60 -14.58 -146.22
C LYS A 436 61.70 -15.76 -146.61
N LYS A 437 62.29 -16.95 -146.84
CA LYS A 437 61.54 -18.17 -147.20
C LYS A 437 60.54 -18.58 -146.12
N GLN A 438 60.93 -18.50 -144.84
CA GLN A 438 60.02 -18.80 -143.72
C GLN A 438 58.87 -17.80 -143.58
N GLY A 439 59.08 -16.52 -143.89
CA GLY A 439 58.02 -15.50 -143.88
C GLY A 439 56.91 -15.77 -144.89
N GLU A 440 57.24 -16.20 -146.10
CA GLU A 440 56.26 -16.51 -147.15
C GLU A 440 55.42 -17.75 -146.81
N ILE A 441 56.06 -18.78 -146.23
CA ILE A 441 55.41 -20.02 -145.78
C ILE A 441 54.35 -19.74 -144.70
N SER A 442 54.69 -18.95 -143.68
CA SER A 442 53.79 -18.70 -142.54
C SER A 442 52.55 -17.89 -142.95
N ASN A 443 52.69 -16.97 -143.90
CA ASN A 443 51.56 -16.20 -144.42
C ASN A 443 50.52 -17.10 -145.11
N LEU A 444 50.96 -18.01 -145.99
CA LEU A 444 50.05 -18.91 -146.71
C LEU A 444 49.37 -19.92 -145.77
N SER A 445 50.08 -20.47 -144.77
CA SER A 445 49.45 -21.39 -143.80
C SER A 445 48.41 -20.71 -142.93
N THR A 446 48.64 -19.45 -142.54
CA THR A 446 47.72 -18.68 -141.68
C THR A 446 46.39 -18.36 -142.38
N ILE A 447 46.41 -18.13 -143.70
CA ILE A 447 45.19 -17.92 -144.50
C ILE A 447 44.34 -19.19 -144.54
N LEU A 448 44.99 -20.32 -144.81
CA LEU A 448 44.36 -21.64 -144.91
C LEU A 448 43.64 -22.06 -143.62
N GLU A 449 44.28 -21.86 -142.47
CA GLU A 449 43.72 -22.26 -141.17
C GLU A 449 42.54 -21.37 -140.72
N LYS A 450 42.50 -20.11 -141.17
CA LYS A 450 41.36 -19.22 -140.93
C LYS A 450 40.13 -19.62 -141.74
N ALA A 451 40.32 -19.96 -143.02
CA ALA A 451 39.23 -20.36 -143.90
C ALA A 451 38.47 -21.61 -143.39
N SER A 452 39.20 -22.65 -142.96
CA SER A 452 38.58 -23.90 -142.50
C SER A 452 37.74 -23.75 -141.21
N ARG A 453 38.13 -22.85 -140.30
CA ARG A 453 37.36 -22.61 -139.06
C ARG A 453 36.03 -21.90 -139.32
N ILE A 454 35.97 -20.98 -140.29
CA ILE A 454 34.75 -20.23 -140.60
C ILE A 454 33.71 -21.15 -141.26
N ASP A 455 34.15 -22.04 -142.16
CA ASP A 455 33.26 -22.97 -142.88
C ASP A 455 32.57 -23.98 -141.94
N ALA A 456 33.31 -24.54 -140.97
CA ALA A 456 32.75 -25.39 -139.92
C ALA A 456 31.69 -24.67 -139.06
N GLY A 457 31.85 -23.36 -138.83
CA GLY A 457 30.91 -22.54 -138.07
C GLY A 457 29.56 -22.29 -138.77
N LEU A 458 29.49 -22.42 -140.09
CA LEU A 458 28.27 -22.17 -140.88
C LEU A 458 27.31 -23.36 -140.93
N GLN A 459 27.84 -24.58 -140.81
CA GLN A 459 27.04 -25.81 -140.84
C GLN A 459 26.27 -26.05 -139.52
N ALA A 460 26.75 -25.52 -138.39
CA ALA A 460 26.18 -25.76 -137.05
C ALA A 460 24.93 -24.93 -136.69
N LEU A 461 24.42 -24.06 -137.58
CA LEU A 461 23.32 -23.12 -137.28
C LEU A 461 21.96 -23.58 -137.86
N PRO A 462 20.85 -23.56 -137.08
CA PRO A 462 19.51 -23.90 -137.59
C PRO A 462 18.91 -22.87 -138.59
N SER A 463 17.88 -23.27 -139.33
CA SER A 463 17.12 -22.42 -140.28
C SER A 463 15.87 -21.81 -139.65
N ALA A 464 15.56 -20.54 -139.98
CA ALA A 464 14.50 -19.75 -139.37
C ALA A 464 13.39 -19.39 -140.38
N GLN A 465 12.28 -20.13 -140.39
CA GLN A 465 11.16 -19.91 -141.33
C GLN A 465 9.85 -19.38 -140.68
N ASN A 466 9.63 -19.54 -139.36
CA ASN A 466 8.32 -19.29 -138.73
C ASN A 466 8.16 -17.89 -138.06
N LEU A 467 9.03 -16.92 -138.38
CA LEU A 467 9.10 -15.65 -137.65
C LEU A 467 7.83 -14.76 -137.71
N PRO A 468 7.11 -14.61 -138.84
CA PRO A 468 5.97 -13.69 -138.93
C PRO A 468 4.78 -14.09 -138.05
N GLN A 469 4.51 -15.40 -137.96
CA GLN A 469 3.29 -15.94 -137.35
C GLN A 469 3.25 -15.78 -135.81
N ILE A 470 4.42 -15.84 -135.17
CA ILE A 470 4.59 -15.67 -133.70
C ILE A 470 4.30 -14.22 -133.29
N SER A 471 4.70 -13.24 -134.11
CA SER A 471 4.58 -11.81 -133.79
C SER A 471 3.13 -11.30 -133.77
N GLU A 472 2.26 -11.89 -134.58
CA GLU A 472 0.84 -11.50 -134.66
C GLU A 472 0.02 -12.06 -133.49
N GLN A 473 0.27 -13.31 -133.09
CA GLN A 473 -0.32 -13.92 -131.88
C GLN A 473 0.04 -13.16 -130.60
N LEU A 474 1.25 -12.62 -130.51
CA LEU A 474 1.67 -11.76 -129.40
C LEU A 474 0.92 -10.42 -129.31
N ARG A 475 0.31 -9.95 -130.41
CA ARG A 475 -0.40 -8.66 -130.47
C ARG A 475 -1.86 -8.78 -129.99
N THR A 476 -2.53 -9.88 -130.30
CA THR A 476 -3.92 -10.12 -129.88
C THR A 476 -4.03 -10.37 -128.38
N LEU A 477 -3.18 -11.25 -127.83
CA LEU A 477 -3.18 -11.59 -126.40
C LEU A 477 -2.92 -10.36 -125.50
N ARG A 478 -2.07 -9.42 -125.91
CA ARG A 478 -1.81 -8.18 -125.14
C ARG A 478 -3.06 -7.29 -125.01
N LYS A 479 -3.89 -7.19 -126.06
CA LYS A 479 -5.12 -6.37 -126.00
C LYS A 479 -6.11 -6.91 -124.98
N MET A 480 -6.29 -8.23 -124.94
CA MET A 480 -7.16 -8.87 -123.95
C MET A 480 -6.67 -8.61 -122.52
N GLN A 481 -5.36 -8.66 -122.29
CA GLN A 481 -4.77 -8.39 -120.97
C GLN A 481 -5.10 -6.99 -120.43
N GLU A 482 -5.10 -5.94 -121.28
CA GLU A 482 -5.45 -4.57 -120.87
C GLU A 482 -6.94 -4.41 -120.51
N GLU A 483 -7.84 -5.14 -121.18
CA GLU A 483 -9.28 -5.08 -120.88
C GLU A 483 -9.63 -5.75 -119.54
N PHE A 484 -9.00 -6.89 -119.23
CA PHE A 484 -9.17 -7.55 -117.93
C PHE A 484 -8.62 -6.70 -116.77
N ALA A 485 -7.46 -6.06 -116.95
CA ALA A 485 -6.85 -5.19 -115.93
C ALA A 485 -7.78 -4.01 -115.55
N LYS A 486 -8.41 -3.35 -116.54
CA LYS A 486 -9.35 -2.23 -116.30
C LYS A 486 -10.60 -2.66 -115.53
N LYS A 487 -11.18 -3.83 -115.85
CA LYS A 487 -12.34 -4.38 -115.13
C LYS A 487 -11.99 -4.67 -113.66
N ARG A 488 -10.81 -5.24 -113.41
CA ARG A 488 -10.31 -5.54 -112.06
C ARG A 488 -10.16 -4.29 -111.18
N GLU A 489 -9.61 -3.20 -111.73
CA GLU A 489 -9.39 -1.95 -110.98
C GLU A 489 -10.70 -1.31 -110.51
N ASN A 490 -11.75 -1.34 -111.33
CA ASN A 490 -13.05 -0.78 -110.97
C ASN A 490 -13.72 -1.57 -109.83
N CYS A 491 -13.75 -2.90 -109.91
CA CYS A 491 -14.30 -3.75 -108.84
C CYS A 491 -13.56 -3.56 -107.50
N ALA A 492 -12.23 -3.35 -107.53
CA ALA A 492 -11.44 -3.11 -106.32
C ALA A 492 -11.78 -1.77 -105.63
N LYS A 493 -12.10 -0.72 -106.40
CA LYS A 493 -12.51 0.59 -105.85
C LYS A 493 -13.89 0.54 -105.20
N GLU A 494 -14.82 -0.26 -105.72
CA GLU A 494 -16.16 -0.42 -105.13
C GLU A 494 -16.11 -1.24 -103.84
N ALA A 495 -15.36 -2.35 -103.82
CA ALA A 495 -15.20 -3.20 -102.63
C ALA A 495 -14.68 -2.38 -101.42
N LYS A 496 -13.70 -1.50 -101.63
CA LYS A 496 -13.14 -0.66 -100.56
C LYS A 496 -14.18 0.31 -99.97
N LYS A 497 -14.94 1.01 -100.81
CA LYS A 497 -16.01 1.92 -100.36
C LYS A 497 -17.08 1.22 -99.53
N LEU A 498 -17.50 0.02 -99.94
CA LEU A 498 -18.48 -0.79 -99.21
C LEU A 498 -17.95 -1.23 -97.83
N SER A 499 -16.67 -1.63 -97.75
CA SER A 499 -16.02 -1.97 -96.48
C SER A 499 -16.01 -0.80 -95.48
N ASP A 500 -15.63 0.39 -95.94
CA ASP A 500 -15.56 1.58 -95.09
C ASP A 500 -16.96 1.96 -94.54
N SER A 501 -18.01 1.90 -95.38
CA SER A 501 -19.40 2.16 -94.97
C SER A 501 -19.93 1.20 -93.90
N ILE A 502 -19.62 -0.11 -94.01
CA ILE A 502 -20.05 -1.11 -93.01
C ILE A 502 -19.45 -0.80 -91.64
N SER A 503 -18.19 -0.37 -91.57
CA SER A 503 -17.51 -0.06 -90.30
C SER A 503 -18.16 1.10 -89.53
N GLN A 504 -18.63 2.13 -90.24
CA GLN A 504 -19.28 3.31 -89.63
C GLN A 504 -20.69 3.00 -89.09
N LEU A 505 -21.43 2.13 -89.79
CA LEU A 505 -22.76 1.67 -89.35
C LEU A 505 -22.67 0.84 -88.06
N GLN A 506 -21.65 -0.01 -87.92
CA GLN A 506 -21.45 -0.84 -86.72
C GLN A 506 -21.17 -0.01 -85.44
N ILE A 507 -20.35 1.04 -85.55
CA ILE A 507 -20.07 1.97 -84.43
C ILE A 507 -21.36 2.66 -83.98
N SER A 508 -22.23 3.00 -84.93
CA SER A 508 -23.52 3.67 -84.67
C SER A 508 -24.52 2.75 -83.95
N LEU A 509 -24.58 1.47 -84.34
CA LEU A 509 -25.40 0.45 -83.68
C LEU A 509 -24.98 0.17 -82.22
N GLN A 510 -23.67 0.17 -81.94
CA GLN A 510 -23.17 -0.05 -80.57
C GLN A 510 -23.57 1.08 -79.60
N LYS A 511 -23.53 2.34 -80.04
CA LYS A 511 -23.95 3.50 -79.22
C LYS A 511 -25.43 3.42 -78.82
N HIS A 512 -26.30 3.04 -79.76
CA HIS A 512 -27.73 2.84 -79.51
C HIS A 512 -28.02 1.79 -78.42
N ALA A 513 -27.24 0.70 -78.38
CA ALA A 513 -27.40 -0.34 -77.37
C ALA A 513 -27.03 0.12 -75.95
N GLN A 514 -26.07 1.05 -75.82
CA GLN A 514 -25.70 1.66 -74.53
C GLN A 514 -26.78 2.64 -74.05
N LEU A 515 -27.32 3.46 -74.97
CA LEU A 515 -28.36 4.45 -74.69
C LEU A 515 -29.61 3.83 -74.04
N LYS A 516 -30.06 2.66 -74.52
CA LYS A 516 -31.18 1.92 -73.89
C LYS A 516 -30.91 1.51 -72.44
N LYS A 517 -29.67 1.16 -72.08
CA LYS A 517 -29.31 0.79 -70.69
C LYS A 517 -29.33 2.01 -69.77
N TRP A 518 -28.70 3.12 -70.19
CA TRP A 518 -28.69 4.36 -69.41
C TRP A 518 -30.11 4.91 -69.18
N ASN A 519 -31.00 4.85 -70.17
CA ASN A 519 -32.40 5.27 -69.99
C ASN A 519 -33.15 4.42 -68.94
N ALA A 520 -32.90 3.11 -68.88
CA ALA A 520 -33.51 2.23 -67.88
C ALA A 520 -33.00 2.57 -66.46
N GLU A 521 -31.68 2.67 -66.28
CA GLU A 521 -31.06 3.06 -65.00
C GLU A 521 -31.53 4.44 -64.52
N LEU A 522 -31.61 5.41 -65.43
CA LEU A 522 -32.08 6.77 -65.17
C LEU A 522 -33.54 6.80 -64.71
N SER A 523 -34.41 5.97 -65.29
CA SER A 523 -35.80 5.85 -64.85
C SER A 523 -35.91 5.28 -63.42
N GLN A 524 -35.09 4.27 -63.10
CA GLN A 524 -35.05 3.64 -61.78
C GLN A 524 -34.51 4.60 -60.70
N CYS A 525 -33.45 5.34 -61.01
CA CYS A 525 -32.91 6.37 -60.11
C CYS A 525 -33.92 7.51 -59.85
N LYS A 526 -34.65 7.98 -60.88
CA LYS A 526 -35.68 9.01 -60.71
C LYS A 526 -36.84 8.54 -59.82
N ALA A 527 -37.33 7.31 -60.02
CA ALA A 527 -38.37 6.73 -59.17
C ALA A 527 -37.92 6.62 -57.70
N ARG A 528 -36.67 6.18 -57.46
CA ARG A 528 -36.10 6.09 -56.11
C ARG A 528 -35.90 7.46 -55.46
N MET A 529 -35.51 8.48 -56.23
CA MET A 529 -35.39 9.85 -55.73
C MET A 529 -36.73 10.42 -55.27
N ALA A 530 -37.81 10.23 -56.03
CA ALA A 530 -39.13 10.74 -55.65
C ALA A 530 -39.60 10.19 -54.29
N GLN A 531 -39.44 8.87 -54.06
CA GLN A 531 -39.76 8.23 -52.78
C GLN A 531 -38.95 8.82 -51.60
N LEU A 532 -37.66 9.07 -51.80
CA LEU A 532 -36.78 9.62 -50.77
C LEU A 532 -37.06 11.10 -50.50
N GLN A 533 -37.46 11.88 -51.51
CA GLN A 533 -37.87 13.28 -51.35
C GLN A 533 -39.16 13.41 -50.52
N GLU A 534 -40.14 12.51 -50.73
CA GLU A 534 -41.35 12.46 -49.92
C GLU A 534 -41.05 12.14 -48.43
N MET A 535 -40.09 11.25 -48.18
CA MET A 535 -39.59 10.99 -46.82
C MET A 535 -38.83 12.19 -46.22
N GLU A 536 -38.04 12.91 -47.01
CA GLU A 536 -37.31 14.11 -46.56
C GLU A 536 -38.26 15.25 -46.15
N ILE A 537 -39.35 15.47 -46.91
CA ILE A 537 -40.37 16.49 -46.58
C ILE A 537 -41.04 16.19 -45.25
N ASN A 538 -41.47 14.93 -45.02
CA ASN A 538 -42.11 14.51 -43.78
C ASN A 538 -41.19 14.60 -42.55
N LEU A 539 -39.87 14.50 -42.74
CA LEU A 539 -38.88 14.67 -41.67
C LEU A 539 -38.37 16.11 -41.51
N SER A 540 -38.68 17.03 -42.43
CA SER A 540 -38.12 18.38 -42.44
C SER A 540 -38.25 19.20 -41.14
N PRO A 541 -39.30 19.08 -40.31
CA PRO A 541 -39.39 19.83 -39.03
C PRO A 541 -38.37 19.37 -37.96
N CYS A 542 -37.77 18.19 -38.13
CA CYS A 542 -36.98 17.54 -37.08
C CYS A 542 -35.76 18.35 -36.63
N LYS A 543 -35.16 19.18 -37.50
CA LYS A 543 -34.05 20.07 -37.12
C LYS A 543 -34.48 21.08 -36.05
N LEU A 544 -35.62 21.72 -36.25
CA LEU A 544 -36.19 22.68 -35.31
C LEU A 544 -36.70 22.00 -34.04
N GLU A 545 -37.25 20.78 -34.14
CA GLU A 545 -37.57 19.96 -32.96
C GLU A 545 -36.31 19.66 -32.11
N PHE A 546 -35.20 19.32 -32.77
CA PHE A 546 -33.94 18.99 -32.10
C PHE A 546 -33.27 20.21 -31.44
N GLU A 547 -33.24 21.37 -32.11
CA GLU A 547 -32.72 22.60 -31.54
C GLU A 547 -33.53 23.03 -30.30
N ASN A 548 -34.87 22.99 -30.37
CA ASN A 548 -35.74 23.27 -29.24
C ASN A 548 -35.59 22.25 -28.09
N ALA A 549 -35.45 20.96 -28.39
CA ALA A 549 -35.23 19.94 -27.37
C ALA A 549 -33.85 20.08 -26.70
N SER A 550 -32.82 20.43 -27.47
CA SER A 550 -31.47 20.71 -26.97
C SER A 550 -31.44 21.94 -26.06
N ALA A 551 -32.12 23.03 -26.43
CA ALA A 551 -32.26 24.22 -25.60
C ALA A 551 -33.03 23.97 -24.30
N ARG A 552 -34.08 23.13 -24.33
CA ARG A 552 -34.80 22.70 -23.12
C ARG A 552 -33.93 21.82 -22.22
N LEU A 553 -33.15 20.91 -22.80
CA LEU A 553 -32.24 20.06 -22.05
C LEU A 553 -31.12 20.86 -21.38
N SER A 554 -30.48 21.80 -22.09
CA SER A 554 -29.42 22.63 -21.51
C SER A 554 -29.94 23.54 -20.39
N ALA A 555 -31.13 24.13 -20.55
CA ALA A 555 -31.79 24.90 -19.49
C ALA A 555 -32.12 24.05 -18.26
N ALA A 556 -32.69 22.85 -18.45
CA ALA A 556 -33.02 21.94 -17.35
C ALA A 556 -31.77 21.41 -16.63
N LEU A 557 -30.69 21.10 -17.36
CA LEU A 557 -29.41 20.70 -16.76
C LEU A 557 -28.74 21.85 -16.00
N SER A 558 -28.82 23.09 -16.50
CA SER A 558 -28.32 24.28 -15.80
C SER A 558 -29.09 24.55 -14.50
N GLN A 559 -30.42 24.48 -14.53
CA GLN A 559 -31.26 24.60 -13.33
C GLN A 559 -30.99 23.47 -12.33
N LYS A 560 -30.82 22.24 -12.82
CA LYS A 560 -30.44 21.09 -12.00
C LYS A 560 -29.11 21.34 -11.29
N ALA A 561 -28.06 21.74 -12.03
CA ALA A 561 -26.73 21.97 -11.47
C ALA A 561 -26.71 23.09 -10.39
N SER A 562 -27.47 24.18 -10.59
CA SER A 562 -27.56 25.24 -9.58
C SER A 562 -28.26 24.78 -8.29
N LEU A 563 -29.29 23.93 -8.42
CA LEU A 563 -29.97 23.32 -7.27
C LEU A 563 -29.14 22.23 -6.57
N GLU A 564 -28.34 21.45 -7.31
CA GLU A 564 -27.38 20.50 -6.73
C GLU A 564 -26.36 21.24 -5.85
N GLU A 565 -25.83 22.37 -6.31
CA GLU A 565 -24.87 23.17 -5.54
C GLU A 565 -25.53 23.85 -4.33
N GLN A 566 -26.77 24.36 -4.45
CA GLN A 566 -27.53 24.87 -3.31
C GLN A 566 -27.81 23.78 -2.26
N CYS A 567 -28.18 22.56 -2.68
CA CYS A 567 -28.37 21.43 -1.77
C CYS A 567 -27.08 21.05 -1.05
N ARG A 568 -25.96 20.96 -1.78
CA ARG A 568 -24.64 20.68 -1.23
C ARG A 568 -24.21 21.74 -0.22
N GLY A 569 -24.36 23.02 -0.55
CA GLY A 569 -24.07 24.14 0.35
C GLY A 569 -24.93 24.11 1.61
N ALA A 570 -26.26 23.93 1.46
CA ALA A 570 -27.19 23.86 2.59
C ALA A 570 -26.88 22.68 3.53
N ALA A 571 -26.49 21.52 2.97
CA ALA A 571 -26.09 20.32 3.72
C ALA A 571 -24.75 20.52 4.46
N ALA A 572 -23.73 21.09 3.80
CA ALA A 572 -22.44 21.37 4.46
C ALA A 572 -22.59 22.37 5.62
N ILE A 573 -23.44 23.40 5.45
CA ILE A 573 -23.76 24.33 6.55
C ILE A 573 -24.48 23.58 7.69
N LEU A 574 -25.46 22.72 7.38
CA LEU A 574 -26.16 21.90 8.38
C LEU A 574 -25.19 21.05 9.21
N GLU A 575 -24.27 20.34 8.56
CA GLU A 575 -23.27 19.47 9.19
C GLU A 575 -22.31 20.26 10.10
N SER A 576 -21.86 21.43 9.65
CA SER A 576 -21.04 22.35 10.47
C SER A 576 -21.79 22.90 11.69
N MET A 577 -23.10 23.16 11.57
CA MET A 577 -23.92 23.60 12.69
C MET A 577 -24.26 22.46 13.66
N GLN A 578 -24.44 21.23 13.16
CA GLN A 578 -24.68 20.03 13.97
C GLN A 578 -23.48 19.68 14.83
N SER A 579 -22.27 19.62 14.25
CA SER A 579 -21.02 19.41 15.00
C SER A 579 -20.79 20.51 16.05
N SER A 580 -21.04 21.78 15.70
CA SER A 580 -20.98 22.91 16.66
C SER A 580 -22.01 22.82 17.79
N LEU A 581 -23.17 22.19 17.56
CA LEU A 581 -24.19 21.90 18.57
C LEU A 581 -23.80 20.73 19.47
N GLU A 582 -23.17 19.68 18.93
CA GLU A 582 -22.69 18.55 19.74
C GLU A 582 -21.59 18.99 20.71
N ILE A 583 -20.61 19.75 20.25
CA ILE A 583 -19.55 20.34 21.11
C ILE A 583 -20.15 21.22 22.23
N ALA A 584 -21.22 21.98 21.93
CA ALA A 584 -21.93 22.78 22.94
C ALA A 584 -22.68 21.91 23.96
N LYS A 585 -23.28 20.79 23.54
CA LYS A 585 -23.95 19.84 24.44
C LYS A 585 -22.96 19.05 25.30
N GLU A 586 -21.82 18.62 24.75
CA GLU A 586 -20.78 17.92 25.50
C GLU A 586 -20.17 18.81 26.58
N SER A 587 -19.80 20.05 26.24
CA SER A 587 -19.28 21.02 27.21
C SER A 587 -20.30 21.36 28.30
N LEU A 588 -21.59 21.47 27.96
CA LEU A 588 -22.68 21.61 28.93
C LEU A 588 -22.77 20.39 29.87
N ALA A 589 -22.76 19.17 29.32
CA ALA A 589 -22.85 17.93 30.11
C ALA A 589 -21.64 17.74 31.04
N GLN A 590 -20.43 18.09 30.59
CA GLN A 590 -19.23 18.09 31.43
C GLN A 590 -19.32 19.11 32.58
N ALA A 591 -19.85 20.31 32.31
CA ALA A 591 -20.05 21.33 33.35
C ALA A 591 -21.13 20.92 34.36
N GLN A 592 -22.23 20.29 33.91
CA GLN A 592 -23.26 19.71 34.78
C GLN A 592 -22.67 18.63 35.69
N LYS A 593 -21.96 17.64 35.12
CA LYS A 593 -21.34 16.56 35.90
C LYS A 593 -20.36 17.09 36.97
N LYS A 594 -19.49 18.05 36.61
CA LYS A 594 -18.56 18.69 37.58
C LYS A 594 -19.31 19.42 38.70
N ARG A 595 -20.46 20.04 38.40
CA ARG A 595 -21.31 20.70 39.39
C ARG A 595 -21.97 19.71 40.34
N ASP A 596 -22.50 18.61 39.83
CA ASP A 596 -23.16 17.58 40.64
C ASP A 596 -22.15 16.90 41.58
N GLU A 597 -20.95 16.59 41.08
CA GLU A 597 -19.82 16.11 41.89
C GLU A 597 -19.42 17.13 42.98
N MET A 598 -19.35 18.42 42.65
CA MET A 598 -19.07 19.48 43.63
C MET A 598 -20.16 19.58 44.71
N GLN A 599 -21.43 19.47 44.34
CA GLN A 599 -22.55 19.52 45.29
C GLN A 599 -22.54 18.32 46.25
N LEU A 600 -22.25 17.12 45.75
CA LEU A 600 -22.11 15.92 46.58
C LEU A 600 -20.99 16.09 47.62
N LEU A 601 -19.79 16.54 47.21
CA LEU A 601 -18.67 16.78 48.12
C LEU A 601 -18.99 17.81 49.23
N LEU A 602 -19.78 18.84 48.90
CA LEU A 602 -20.23 19.84 49.87
C LEU A 602 -21.28 19.27 50.85
N GLN A 603 -22.18 18.39 50.39
CA GLN A 603 -23.15 17.70 51.24
C GLN A 603 -22.47 16.70 52.19
N GLU A 604 -21.45 15.98 51.72
CA GLU A 604 -20.60 15.11 52.57
C GLU A 604 -19.86 15.94 53.63
N ALA A 605 -19.29 17.08 53.24
CA ALA A 605 -18.60 17.98 54.17
C ALA A 605 -19.54 18.56 55.25
N ASP A 606 -20.77 18.94 54.90
CA ASP A 606 -21.79 19.39 55.86
C ASP A 606 -22.26 18.27 56.80
N SER A 607 -22.36 17.03 56.28
CA SER A 607 -22.69 15.85 57.09
C SER A 607 -21.59 15.53 58.11
N LEU A 608 -20.31 15.66 57.72
CA LEU A 608 -19.18 15.54 58.65
C LEU A 608 -19.10 16.72 59.63
N GLU A 609 -19.50 17.93 59.24
CA GLU A 609 -19.58 19.10 60.14
C GLU A 609 -20.61 18.87 61.26
N LYS A 610 -21.78 18.31 60.92
CA LYS A 610 -22.79 17.85 61.90
C LYS A 610 -22.24 16.78 62.83
N PHE A 611 -21.56 15.75 62.28
CA PHE A 611 -20.88 14.73 63.09
C PHE A 611 -19.85 15.35 64.06
N ARG A 612 -19.03 16.30 63.59
CA ARG A 612 -18.05 17.02 64.41
C ARG A 612 -18.72 17.76 65.57
N GLN A 613 -19.86 18.42 65.33
CA GLN A 613 -20.62 19.11 66.38
C GLN A 613 -21.16 18.13 67.42
N VAL A 614 -21.75 17.01 66.99
CA VAL A 614 -22.22 15.94 67.89
C VAL A 614 -21.08 15.39 68.73
N VAL A 615 -19.92 15.07 68.14
CA VAL A 615 -18.73 14.58 68.88
C VAL A 615 -18.28 15.57 69.97
N ILE A 616 -18.28 16.88 69.69
CA ILE A 616 -17.91 17.92 70.67
C ILE A 616 -18.95 18.01 71.80
N ALA A 617 -20.24 17.98 71.47
CA ALA A 617 -21.31 18.02 72.45
C ALA A 617 -21.27 16.79 73.36
N THR A 618 -21.16 15.58 72.78
CA THR A 618 -21.05 14.32 73.54
C THR A 618 -19.81 14.29 74.43
N GLN A 619 -18.64 14.72 73.94
CA GLN A 619 -17.43 14.78 74.77
C GLN A 619 -17.59 15.73 75.96
N SER A 620 -18.26 16.86 75.77
CA SER A 620 -18.49 17.87 76.82
C SER A 620 -19.47 17.34 77.88
N GLN A 621 -20.62 16.82 77.45
CA GLN A 621 -21.62 16.24 78.35
C GLN A 621 -21.09 15.02 79.11
N LEU A 622 -20.30 14.16 78.45
CA LEU A 622 -19.68 12.99 79.10
C LEU A 622 -18.63 13.44 80.13
N ARG A 623 -17.82 14.46 79.83
CA ARG A 623 -16.87 15.04 80.79
C ARG A 623 -17.59 15.61 82.01
N GLU A 624 -18.65 16.38 81.81
CA GLU A 624 -19.45 16.96 82.91
C GLU A 624 -20.05 15.87 83.80
N THR A 625 -20.61 14.81 83.20
CA THR A 625 -21.18 13.66 83.92
C THR A 625 -20.11 12.94 84.74
N LEU A 626 -19.02 12.49 84.12
CA LEU A 626 -17.93 11.78 84.79
C LEU A 626 -17.30 12.60 85.92
N ILE A 627 -17.15 13.91 85.74
CA ILE A 627 -16.61 14.81 86.78
C ILE A 627 -17.61 15.01 87.93
N SER A 628 -18.92 15.05 87.64
CA SER A 628 -19.95 15.04 88.69
C SER A 628 -19.93 13.74 89.50
N ASP A 629 -19.75 12.59 88.84
CA ASP A 629 -19.67 11.28 89.50
C ASP A 629 -18.41 11.15 90.36
N ILE A 630 -17.25 11.57 89.84
CA ILE A 630 -15.98 11.61 90.59
C ILE A 630 -16.09 12.55 91.78
N ASN A 631 -16.71 13.73 91.63
CA ASN A 631 -16.95 14.66 92.74
C ASN A 631 -17.90 14.08 93.81
N SER A 632 -18.91 13.31 93.38
CA SER A 632 -19.82 12.61 94.30
C SER A 632 -19.11 11.50 95.08
N ALA A 633 -18.14 10.81 94.46
CA ALA A 633 -17.28 9.85 95.14
C ALA A 633 -16.27 10.54 96.09
N LEU A 634 -15.61 11.62 95.65
CA LEU A 634 -14.70 12.43 96.47
C LEU A 634 -15.39 12.99 97.71
N ALA A 635 -16.62 13.51 97.59
CA ALA A 635 -17.38 14.02 98.73
C ALA A 635 -17.68 12.93 99.80
N ARG A 636 -17.75 11.65 99.41
CA ARG A 636 -17.92 10.52 100.34
C ARG A 636 -16.59 10.06 100.93
N LEU A 637 -15.52 10.03 100.11
CA LEU A 637 -14.20 9.52 100.49
C LEU A 637 -13.37 10.51 101.31
N TRP A 638 -13.51 11.81 101.07
CA TRP A 638 -12.71 12.84 101.72
C TRP A 638 -12.82 12.77 103.26
N PRO A 639 -14.02 12.74 103.88
CA PRO A 639 -14.14 12.64 105.35
C PRO A 639 -13.74 11.26 105.92
N MET A 640 -13.40 10.29 105.06
CA MET A 640 -12.93 8.97 105.49
C MET A 640 -11.41 8.89 105.54
N LEU A 641 -10.73 9.50 104.56
CA LEU A 641 -9.28 9.39 104.34
C LEU A 641 -8.49 10.62 104.79
N TYR A 642 -9.12 11.79 104.83
CA TYR A 642 -8.48 13.03 105.24
C TYR A 642 -8.53 13.17 106.78
N PRO A 643 -7.39 13.27 107.47
CA PRO A 643 -7.32 13.15 108.94
C PRO A 643 -7.45 14.47 109.70
N TYR A 644 -7.37 15.61 109.00
CA TYR A 644 -7.25 16.95 109.59
C TYR A 644 -8.59 17.70 109.53
N ASN A 645 -8.66 18.88 110.15
CA ASN A 645 -9.90 19.65 110.34
C ASN A 645 -9.96 20.96 109.52
N ASP A 646 -8.93 21.24 108.71
CA ASP A 646 -8.76 22.48 107.94
C ASP A 646 -9.49 22.46 106.58
N TRP A 647 -9.50 21.32 105.87
CA TRP A 647 -10.26 21.15 104.62
C TRP A 647 -11.50 20.27 104.81
N SER A 648 -12.68 20.87 104.75
CA SER A 648 -13.97 20.19 104.99
C SER A 648 -14.53 19.41 103.78
N GLY A 649 -13.92 19.55 102.60
CA GLY A 649 -14.29 18.82 101.39
C GLY A 649 -13.31 19.04 100.24
N ALA A 650 -13.38 18.19 99.21
CA ALA A 650 -12.54 18.31 98.01
C ALA A 650 -13.32 17.99 96.73
N LYS A 651 -12.90 18.58 95.61
CA LYS A 651 -13.47 18.34 94.27
C LYS A 651 -12.43 18.51 93.15
N ILE A 652 -12.73 17.96 91.99
CA ILE A 652 -12.05 18.22 90.71
C ILE A 652 -12.93 19.11 89.83
N VAL A 653 -12.34 20.12 89.18
CA VAL A 653 -13.02 21.03 88.26
C VAL A 653 -12.38 20.95 86.88
N ALA A 654 -13.18 20.64 85.88
CA ALA A 654 -12.75 20.58 84.48
C ALA A 654 -12.66 21.99 83.87
N GLY A 655 -11.45 22.47 83.62
CA GLY A 655 -11.19 23.70 82.88
C GLY A 655 -10.93 23.47 81.39
N GLN A 656 -10.85 24.55 80.62
CA GLN A 656 -10.52 24.44 79.18
C GLN A 656 -9.10 23.88 78.93
N LYS A 657 -8.13 24.19 79.82
CA LYS A 657 -6.70 23.85 79.68
C LYS A 657 -6.13 22.94 80.76
N ASP A 658 -6.89 22.65 81.81
CA ASP A 658 -6.45 21.87 82.98
C ASP A 658 -7.65 21.18 83.64
N TYR A 659 -7.38 20.25 84.55
CA TYR A 659 -8.30 19.93 85.65
C TYR A 659 -7.67 20.43 86.95
N SER A 660 -8.31 21.42 87.60
CA SER A 660 -7.87 21.90 88.90
C SER A 660 -8.47 21.03 90.01
N LEU A 661 -7.71 20.85 91.08
CA LEU A 661 -8.12 20.10 92.27
C LEU A 661 -8.30 21.13 93.39
N GLN A 662 -9.49 21.18 93.97
CA GLN A 662 -9.89 22.23 94.90
C GLN A 662 -10.34 21.64 96.23
N VAL A 663 -9.99 22.34 97.31
CA VAL A 663 -10.38 22.03 98.70
C VAL A 663 -11.25 23.13 99.29
N PHE A 664 -12.11 22.79 100.25
CA PHE A 664 -13.14 23.69 100.77
C PHE A 664 -12.89 24.12 102.23
N GLN A 665 -12.72 25.43 102.41
CA GLN A 665 -12.57 26.12 103.70
C GLN A 665 -13.30 27.46 103.62
N GLY A 666 -14.64 27.44 103.75
CA GLY A 666 -15.51 28.61 103.52
C GLY A 666 -15.70 28.93 102.03
N GLU A 667 -14.62 28.89 101.24
CA GLU A 667 -14.64 28.89 99.77
C GLU A 667 -13.80 27.74 99.19
N TYR A 668 -13.84 27.56 97.87
CA TYR A 668 -13.05 26.54 97.17
C TYR A 668 -11.71 27.11 96.70
N LEU A 669 -10.63 26.69 97.35
CA LEU A 669 -9.25 27.10 97.06
C LEU A 669 -8.53 26.04 96.20
N ASP A 670 -7.53 26.46 95.43
CA ASP A 670 -6.68 25.54 94.65
C ASP A 670 -5.72 24.76 95.57
N LEU A 671 -5.81 23.43 95.53
CA LEU A 671 -5.01 22.55 96.39
C LEU A 671 -3.51 22.73 96.15
N GLN A 672 -3.07 22.94 94.91
CA GLN A 672 -1.63 23.03 94.60
C GLN A 672 -0.98 24.24 95.26
N SER A 673 -1.73 25.33 95.36
CA SER A 673 -1.31 26.62 95.89
C SER A 673 -1.36 26.69 97.42
N HIS A 674 -2.26 25.94 98.06
CA HIS A 674 -2.56 26.09 99.50
C HIS A 674 -2.24 24.88 100.38
N ALA A 675 -2.17 23.67 99.83
CA ALA A 675 -2.07 22.45 100.64
C ALA A 675 -0.63 21.96 100.86
N SER A 676 -0.35 21.34 102.02
CA SER A 676 0.94 20.69 102.29
C SER A 676 1.16 19.40 101.48
N GLY A 677 2.35 18.80 101.59
CA GLY A 677 2.66 17.53 100.93
C GLY A 677 1.75 16.37 101.38
N GLY A 678 1.47 16.29 102.68
CA GLY A 678 0.61 15.24 103.25
C GLY A 678 -0.86 15.38 102.83
N GLU A 679 -1.37 16.61 102.78
CA GLU A 679 -2.73 16.90 102.29
C GLU A 679 -2.88 16.58 100.80
N ARG A 680 -1.86 16.87 99.97
CA ARG A 680 -1.84 16.47 98.56
C ARG A 680 -1.86 14.95 98.40
N ALA A 681 -1.05 14.23 99.18
CA ALA A 681 -1.05 12.77 99.17
C ALA A 681 -2.41 12.18 99.60
N CYS A 682 -3.08 12.78 100.60
CA CYS A 682 -4.46 12.44 100.96
C CYS A 682 -5.43 12.64 99.76
N MET A 683 -5.31 13.75 99.02
CA MET A 683 -6.11 13.99 97.82
C MET A 683 -5.79 13.04 96.66
N GLY A 684 -4.52 12.73 96.43
CA GLY A 684 -4.10 11.75 95.42
C GLY A 684 -4.71 10.37 95.71
N LEU A 685 -4.76 9.98 96.98
CA LEU A 685 -5.40 8.74 97.42
C LEU A 685 -6.92 8.79 97.27
N CYS A 686 -7.59 9.86 97.71
CA CYS A 686 -9.04 10.06 97.54
C CYS A 686 -9.44 10.00 96.06
N LEU A 687 -8.67 10.65 95.19
CA LEU A 687 -8.88 10.67 93.76
C LEU A 687 -8.64 9.29 93.13
N ARG A 688 -7.63 8.52 93.57
CA ARG A 688 -7.40 7.14 93.13
C ARG A 688 -8.56 6.22 93.51
N ALA A 689 -9.03 6.28 94.75
CA ALA A 689 -10.20 5.53 95.19
C ALA A 689 -11.46 5.93 94.38
N ALA A 690 -11.71 7.23 94.20
CA ALA A 690 -12.83 7.73 93.38
C ALA A 690 -12.76 7.24 91.92
N LEU A 691 -11.59 7.33 91.28
CA LEU A 691 -11.38 6.85 89.91
C LEU A 691 -11.55 5.33 89.79
N SER A 692 -11.09 4.55 90.78
CA SER A 692 -11.32 3.10 90.81
C SER A 692 -12.82 2.77 90.88
N ILE A 693 -13.56 3.43 91.77
CA ILE A 693 -15.02 3.21 91.94
C ILE A 693 -15.80 3.59 90.67
N ILE A 694 -15.52 4.76 90.09
CA ILE A 694 -16.29 5.27 88.94
C ILE A 694 -15.89 4.60 87.62
N LEU A 695 -14.59 4.36 87.39
CA LEU A 695 -14.11 3.82 86.10
C LEU A 695 -13.97 2.29 86.09
N THR A 696 -13.91 1.63 87.26
CA THR A 696 -13.72 0.18 87.35
C THR A 696 -14.75 -0.56 88.23
N PRO A 697 -16.06 -0.17 88.22
CA PRO A 697 -17.05 -0.65 89.19
C PRO A 697 -17.26 -2.18 89.18
N GLN A 698 -17.03 -2.84 88.04
CA GLN A 698 -17.18 -4.30 87.92
C GLN A 698 -15.98 -5.09 88.46
N LEU A 699 -14.82 -4.45 88.59
CA LEU A 699 -13.60 -5.07 89.08
C LEU A 699 -13.68 -5.26 90.60
N GLY A 700 -14.07 -4.20 91.30
CA GLY A 700 -14.18 -4.17 92.76
C GLY A 700 -12.85 -4.31 93.49
N TRP A 701 -11.71 -4.02 92.83
CA TRP A 701 -10.36 -4.12 93.40
C TRP A 701 -9.69 -2.74 93.46
N LEU A 702 -8.99 -2.46 94.56
CA LEU A 702 -8.07 -1.34 94.68
C LEU A 702 -6.72 -1.86 95.17
N ILE A 703 -5.65 -1.60 94.43
CA ILE A 703 -4.29 -2.03 94.77
C ILE A 703 -3.43 -0.79 95.03
N LEU A 704 -2.90 -0.66 96.25
CA LEU A 704 -2.11 0.47 96.72
C LEU A 704 -0.67 0.04 97.03
N ASP A 705 0.31 0.45 96.21
CA ASP A 705 1.73 0.17 96.46
C ASP A 705 2.42 1.35 97.19
N GLU A 706 2.84 1.08 98.43
CA GLU A 706 3.46 2.01 99.39
C GLU A 706 2.69 3.35 99.56
N PRO A 707 1.38 3.33 99.92
CA PRO A 707 0.56 4.55 99.98
C PRO A 707 0.93 5.51 101.11
N THR A 708 1.81 5.10 102.03
CA THR A 708 2.23 5.87 103.22
C THR A 708 3.44 6.76 102.97
N HIS A 709 4.12 6.66 101.83
CA HIS A 709 5.45 7.28 101.58
C HIS A 709 5.49 8.81 101.78
N ASN A 710 4.37 9.51 101.58
CA ASN A 710 4.25 10.97 101.74
C ASN A 710 3.21 11.38 102.82
N LEU A 711 2.77 10.44 103.66
CA LEU A 711 1.79 10.68 104.73
C LEU A 711 2.48 10.84 106.10
N ASP A 712 1.94 11.71 106.95
CA ASP A 712 2.38 11.80 108.34
C ASP A 712 1.73 10.70 109.21
N SER A 713 2.11 10.62 110.49
CA SER A 713 1.58 9.61 111.41
C SER A 713 0.06 9.70 111.63
N GLN A 714 -0.54 10.88 111.52
CA GLN A 714 -1.98 11.07 111.71
C GLN A 714 -2.75 10.58 110.48
N ALA A 715 -2.24 10.90 109.28
CA ALA A 715 -2.76 10.40 108.00
C ALA A 715 -2.59 8.89 107.85
N VAL A 716 -1.46 8.31 108.27
CA VAL A 716 -1.26 6.85 108.28
C VAL A 716 -2.28 6.14 109.18
N GLN A 717 -2.57 6.67 110.37
CA GLN A 717 -3.59 6.10 111.26
C GLN A 717 -5.02 6.23 110.72
N ALA A 718 -5.37 7.39 110.15
CA ALA A 718 -6.67 7.57 109.50
C ALA A 718 -6.84 6.64 108.29
N LEU A 719 -5.79 6.46 107.49
CA LEU A 719 -5.74 5.50 106.40
C LEU A 719 -5.94 4.06 106.90
N GLY A 720 -5.25 3.66 107.98
CA GLY A 720 -5.42 2.35 108.61
C GLY A 720 -6.88 2.07 108.99
N ARG A 721 -7.52 2.99 109.73
CA ARG A 721 -8.95 2.89 110.10
C ARG A 721 -9.88 2.90 108.88
N ALA A 722 -9.60 3.73 107.89
CA ALA A 722 -10.41 3.78 106.66
C ALA A 722 -10.32 2.46 105.89
N LEU A 723 -9.15 1.83 105.85
CA LEU A 723 -8.93 0.54 105.18
C LEU A 723 -9.59 -0.63 105.91
N SER A 724 -9.67 -0.63 107.24
CA SER A 724 -10.33 -1.70 108.00
C SER A 724 -11.84 -1.52 108.11
N GLU A 725 -12.32 -0.31 108.42
CA GLU A 725 -13.72 -0.06 108.79
C GLU A 725 -14.59 0.45 107.63
N LYS A 726 -14.04 1.20 106.66
CA LYS A 726 -14.84 2.00 105.72
C LYS A 726 -14.74 1.55 104.27
N MET A 727 -13.52 1.28 103.79
CA MET A 727 -13.24 0.85 102.42
C MET A 727 -13.88 -0.49 102.04
N PRO A 728 -13.95 -1.52 102.90
CA PRO A 728 -14.59 -2.80 102.54
C PRO A 728 -16.07 -2.67 102.17
N HIS A 729 -16.76 -1.62 102.63
CA HIS A 729 -18.15 -1.32 102.27
C HIS A 729 -18.30 -0.61 100.91
N ILE A 730 -17.21 -0.13 100.32
CA ILE A 730 -17.18 0.64 99.07
C ILE A 730 -16.49 -0.14 97.95
N ILE A 731 -15.44 -0.89 98.27
CA ILE A 731 -14.62 -1.68 97.35
C ILE A 731 -14.47 -3.07 97.94
N SER A 732 -14.94 -4.09 97.21
CA SER A 732 -15.04 -5.48 97.70
C SER A 732 -13.69 -6.08 98.13
N GLN A 733 -12.58 -5.62 97.55
CA GLN A 733 -11.25 -6.10 97.88
C GLN A 733 -10.21 -5.00 97.72
N VAL A 734 -9.42 -4.76 98.78
CA VAL A 734 -8.30 -3.82 98.76
C VAL A 734 -7.01 -4.60 99.02
N ILE A 735 -5.97 -4.36 98.22
CA ILE A 735 -4.62 -4.92 98.42
C ILE A 735 -3.70 -3.75 98.73
N VAL A 736 -3.11 -3.73 99.93
CA VAL A 736 -2.18 -2.66 100.34
C VAL A 736 -0.80 -3.24 100.54
N ILE A 737 0.17 -2.78 99.76
CA ILE A 737 1.58 -3.10 99.95
C ILE A 737 2.20 -2.00 100.79
N THR A 738 2.82 -2.34 101.92
CA THR A 738 3.51 -1.36 102.75
C THR A 738 4.72 -1.94 103.49
N HIS A 739 5.64 -1.07 103.92
CA HIS A 739 6.66 -1.38 104.92
C HIS A 739 6.37 -0.76 106.30
N GLU A 740 5.25 -0.04 106.45
CA GLU A 740 4.86 0.70 107.65
C GLU A 740 3.93 -0.14 108.55
N PRO A 741 4.41 -0.65 109.71
CA PRO A 741 3.59 -1.50 110.58
C PRO A 741 2.43 -0.75 111.24
N ARG A 742 2.51 0.58 111.40
CA ARG A 742 1.46 1.40 112.04
C ARG A 742 0.11 1.33 111.32
N LEU A 743 0.12 0.99 110.02
CA LEU A 743 -1.11 0.75 109.24
C LEU A 743 -1.96 -0.40 109.82
N LEU A 744 -1.35 -1.32 110.57
CA LEU A 744 -1.99 -2.51 111.14
C LEU A 744 -2.56 -2.30 112.56
N GLU A 745 -2.31 -1.15 113.19
CA GLU A 745 -2.79 -0.84 114.55
C GLU A 745 -4.33 -0.75 114.66
N SER A 746 -5.05 -0.79 113.53
CA SER A 746 -6.51 -0.61 113.42
C SER A 746 -7.25 -1.82 112.81
N ALA A 747 -6.81 -3.04 113.11
CA ALA A 747 -7.33 -4.34 112.61
C ALA A 747 -8.89 -4.44 112.59
N PRO A 748 -9.51 -5.21 111.64
CA PRO A 748 -8.96 -6.40 110.99
C PRO A 748 -8.74 -6.28 109.47
N ALA A 749 -7.58 -6.75 109.03
CA ALA A 749 -7.23 -6.95 107.62
C ALA A 749 -6.36 -8.22 107.53
N ARG A 750 -6.44 -8.99 106.43
CA ARG A 750 -5.64 -10.21 106.29
C ARG A 750 -4.18 -9.83 105.99
N VAL A 751 -3.24 -10.19 106.87
CA VAL A 751 -1.84 -9.75 106.74
C VAL A 751 -0.95 -10.85 106.19
N PHE A 752 -0.13 -10.49 105.20
CA PHE A 752 0.91 -11.33 104.62
C PHE A 752 2.26 -10.68 104.89
N GLU A 753 3.08 -11.30 105.73
CA GLU A 753 4.43 -10.84 106.05
C GLU A 753 5.46 -11.43 105.08
N PHE A 754 6.18 -10.56 104.38
CA PHE A 754 7.20 -10.92 103.40
C PHE A 754 8.60 -10.73 104.00
N SER A 755 9.26 -11.84 104.32
CA SER A 755 10.64 -11.87 104.81
C SER A 755 11.61 -12.36 103.73
N ARG A 756 12.80 -11.74 103.69
CA ARG A 756 13.88 -12.10 102.77
C ARG A 756 15.20 -11.48 103.19
N ASP A 757 16.22 -12.30 103.46
CA ASP A 757 17.60 -11.82 103.57
C ASP A 757 18.19 -11.56 102.17
N LYS A 758 18.46 -10.29 101.85
CA LYS A 758 19.05 -9.89 100.57
C LYS A 758 20.54 -10.20 100.46
N GLU A 759 21.28 -10.18 101.57
CA GLU A 759 22.73 -10.36 101.59
C GLU A 759 23.10 -11.84 101.42
N LYS A 760 22.34 -12.73 102.06
CA LYS A 760 22.34 -14.17 101.77
C LYS A 760 21.63 -14.51 100.45
N GLY A 761 20.94 -13.53 99.86
CA GLY A 761 20.24 -13.62 98.58
C GLY A 761 19.06 -14.60 98.59
N GLU A 762 18.44 -14.83 99.73
CA GLU A 762 17.41 -15.86 99.97
C GLU A 762 16.17 -15.70 99.09
N ASP A 763 15.40 -16.79 98.95
CA ASP A 763 14.06 -16.72 98.37
C ASP A 763 13.10 -16.04 99.35
N THR A 764 12.09 -15.35 98.82
CA THR A 764 11.03 -14.70 99.61
C THR A 764 10.20 -15.74 100.35
N GLN A 765 10.14 -15.62 101.67
CA GLN A 765 9.18 -16.34 102.51
C GLN A 765 7.97 -15.43 102.77
N VAL A 766 6.78 -16.03 102.75
CA VAL A 766 5.52 -15.32 103.03
C VAL A 766 4.78 -16.07 104.13
N PHE A 767 4.50 -15.37 105.22
CA PHE A 767 3.72 -15.87 106.35
C PHE A 767 2.35 -15.18 106.34
N ALA A 768 1.27 -15.93 106.50
CA ALA A 768 -0.04 -15.34 106.77
C ALA A 768 -0.18 -15.18 108.28
N ALA A 769 -0.51 -13.97 108.73
CA ALA A 769 -1.03 -13.71 110.05
C ALA A 769 -2.54 -13.51 109.91
N ASP A 770 -3.30 -14.43 110.50
CA ASP A 770 -4.77 -14.41 110.58
C ASP A 770 -5.25 -13.57 111.78
#